data_AF-D4XDB6-F1
#
_entry.id   AF-D4XDB6-F1
#
_cell.length_a   1.000
_cell.length_b   1.000
_cell.length_c   1.000
_cell.angle_alpha   90.00
_cell.angle_beta   90.00
_cell.angle_gamma   90.00
#
_symmetry.space_group_name_H-M   'P 1'
#
loop_
_entity.id
_entity.type
_entity.pdbx_description
1 polymer ?
#
loop_
_entity_poly.entity_id
_entity_poly.type
_entity_poly.pdbx_seq_one_letter_code
_entity_poly.pdbx_strand_id
1 'polypeptide(L)'
;MLFGTSMLRRAFASQSLEKVFFLLAAGMLLLVSVLTGMLLLQNWKTCSSSTDARNAFEIVRATVTVIELASAERGPMNAALGADHPLPASTLAALRAAREKTDRHIDALLALYAPPLNPTSAKERTDFLRARQALIEARKNADQRIAMPRDQLSTELVWDTVSRMVAVIPEWQAAMAGQVGVAMQNEIDAPGVLSLALLASDLREQAGFLGSLYTPALTAHRALTLDEHYRIERVRGRIDELWALINSRMATRPDLAASLMYATLRQRYFGEGLDYLDQVRGALTSSYSTRISTGELAATYVPLMGSITQFRDALLDRVSQSIQVHREQALMLLVVTLVATALLVAALALALVQLRRKVIRPFGLVTRIISAIAHGTTPARIPAGRHQGEVGDVFAALRVLKDSSVVRKRLESERDRLIADLATQAETDSRWGLRGVEDLGNGYSVVFRLESGFHASNGTEAQGRLFGRWAYLGLVGDFGELRAGRQQVLSDSWGGVGSPFGTSWGGASASVTSGYNDGDFGNGGRANNAFIYRTPVWSGWQAGLGYSFEAHDNNKFATANHDRVWTAGLRYRDGPLSTALTYEHLNPDASVPGKLNSRNLQVAAAYDFDVLKLHAGYGNLRNPNIGPSAGVRRVNSFVTGVGVPINGSSKVLAAYQRATSSHIKGWGLGYEHDLSKRTNIYALLDRVDHRESHTLQSVVGLRHHF
;
A
#
# COMPACT_ATOMS: atom_id res chain seq x y z
N MET A 1 41.72 16.53 -11.44
CA MET A 1 40.34 16.44 -10.89
C MET A 1 40.37 16.32 -9.37
N LEU A 2 40.73 17.41 -8.65
CA LEU A 2 40.98 17.39 -7.20
C LEU A 2 40.20 18.45 -6.40
N PHE A 3 39.07 18.95 -6.92
CA PHE A 3 38.28 20.01 -6.27
C PHE A 3 36.88 19.57 -5.77
N GLY A 4 36.49 18.30 -5.95
CA GLY A 4 35.14 17.82 -5.57
C GLY A 4 34.98 17.25 -4.16
N THR A 5 36.07 16.94 -3.44
CA THR A 5 36.01 16.19 -2.18
C THR A 5 35.92 17.06 -0.92
N SER A 6 36.15 18.38 -1.01
CA SER A 6 36.18 19.27 0.16
C SER A 6 34.79 19.81 0.58
N MET A 7 33.87 20.01 -0.37
CA MET A 7 32.52 20.50 -0.07
C MET A 7 31.66 19.45 0.65
N LEU A 8 31.75 18.17 0.26
CA LEU A 8 31.05 17.08 0.93
C LEU A 8 31.56 16.87 2.37
N ARG A 9 32.87 17.00 2.61
CA ARG A 9 33.43 16.87 3.97
C ARG A 9 32.95 17.95 4.94
N ARG A 10 32.74 19.19 4.49
CA ARG A 10 32.22 20.28 5.35
C ARG A 10 30.72 20.14 5.63
N ALA A 11 29.95 19.58 4.72
CA ALA A 11 28.52 19.32 4.92
C ALA A 11 28.25 18.21 5.97
N PHE A 12 29.16 17.24 6.12
CA PHE A 12 29.04 16.15 7.09
C PHE A 12 29.65 16.44 8.48
N ALA A 13 30.49 17.47 8.62
CA ALA A 13 31.19 17.78 9.87
C ALA A 13 30.32 18.46 10.95
N SER A 14 29.14 18.99 10.60
CA SER A 14 28.21 19.68 11.51
C SER A 14 26.90 18.93 11.76
N GLN A 15 26.72 17.75 11.17
CA GLN A 15 25.48 16.96 11.32
C GLN A 15 25.64 15.85 12.37
N SER A 16 24.61 15.63 13.19
CA SER A 16 24.61 14.52 14.13
C SER A 16 24.69 13.19 13.38
N LEU A 17 25.43 12.22 13.94
CA LEU A 17 25.56 10.85 13.43
C LEU A 17 24.20 10.22 13.06
N GLU A 18 23.14 10.61 13.77
CA GLU A 18 21.76 10.19 13.52
C GLU A 18 21.19 10.72 12.20
N LYS A 19 21.42 11.99 11.84
CA LYS A 19 20.95 12.57 10.56
C LYS A 19 21.63 11.90 9.38
N VAL A 20 22.94 11.70 9.49
CA VAL A 20 23.74 10.99 8.48
C VAL A 20 23.24 9.56 8.31
N PHE A 21 22.98 8.84 9.41
CA PHE A 21 22.40 7.51 9.35
C PHE A 21 21.02 7.49 8.70
N PHE A 22 20.12 8.41 9.05
CA PHE A 22 18.80 8.48 8.44
C PHE A 22 18.86 8.72 6.94
N LEU A 23 19.73 9.62 6.48
CA LEU A 23 19.94 9.87 5.05
C LEU A 23 20.51 8.64 4.34
N LEU A 24 21.48 7.95 4.94
CA LEU A 24 22.04 6.72 4.37
C LEU A 24 21.04 5.56 4.37
N ALA A 25 20.27 5.40 5.44
CA ALA A 25 19.22 4.39 5.58
C ALA A 25 18.07 4.62 4.57
N ALA A 26 17.63 5.87 4.42
CA ALA A 26 16.64 6.26 3.42
C ALA A 26 17.17 6.05 2.00
N GLY A 27 18.43 6.43 1.73
CA GLY A 27 19.08 6.19 0.44
C GLY A 27 19.22 4.71 0.10
N MET A 28 19.60 3.87 1.06
CA MET A 28 19.72 2.42 0.88
C MET A 28 18.36 1.75 0.67
N LEU A 29 17.34 2.14 1.44
CA LEU A 29 15.96 1.67 1.24
C LEU A 29 15.42 2.09 -0.12
N LEU A 30 15.69 3.32 -0.56
CA LEU A 30 15.30 3.81 -1.88
C LEU A 30 15.99 3.01 -2.99
N LEU A 31 17.30 2.81 -2.91
CA LEU A 31 18.07 2.05 -3.91
C LEU A 31 17.56 0.60 -4.04
N VAL A 32 17.37 -0.09 -2.91
CA VAL A 32 16.84 -1.46 -2.91
C VAL A 32 15.42 -1.48 -3.47
N SER A 33 14.56 -0.53 -3.07
CA SER A 33 13.18 -0.45 -3.56
C SER A 33 13.12 -0.20 -5.08
N VAL A 34 14.01 0.63 -5.62
CA VAL A 34 14.11 0.88 -7.07
C VAL A 34 14.54 -0.38 -7.82
N LEU A 35 15.60 -1.07 -7.36
CA LEU A 35 16.09 -2.29 -7.99
C LEU A 35 15.04 -3.42 -7.95
N THR A 36 14.41 -3.63 -6.79
CA THR A 36 13.35 -4.64 -6.67
C THR A 36 12.09 -4.25 -7.44
N GLY A 37 11.79 -2.95 -7.52
CA GLY A 37 10.70 -2.42 -8.34
C GLY A 37 10.92 -2.69 -9.84
N MET A 38 12.13 -2.49 -10.34
CA MET A 38 12.49 -2.83 -11.73
C MET A 38 12.32 -4.32 -12.01
N LEU A 39 12.78 -5.19 -11.11
CA LEU A 39 12.63 -6.64 -11.24
C LEU A 39 11.14 -7.07 -11.22
N LEU A 40 10.33 -6.48 -10.34
CA LEU A 40 8.89 -6.73 -10.30
C LEU A 40 8.19 -6.27 -11.59
N LEU A 41 8.56 -5.11 -12.13
CA LEU A 41 8.05 -4.62 -13.41
C LEU A 41 8.43 -5.56 -14.56
N GLN A 42 9.65 -6.09 -14.57
CA GLN A 42 10.10 -7.06 -15.58
C GLN A 42 9.31 -8.37 -15.51
N ASN A 43 9.10 -8.92 -14.31
CA ASN A 43 8.33 -10.15 -14.12
C ASN A 43 6.84 -9.94 -14.44
N TRP A 44 6.29 -8.77 -14.08
CA TRP A 44 4.94 -8.38 -14.48
C TRP A 44 4.79 -8.32 -16.00
N LYS A 45 5.74 -7.68 -16.69
CA LYS A 45 5.75 -7.60 -18.15
C LYS A 45 5.81 -8.98 -18.80
N THR A 46 6.62 -9.90 -18.26
CA THR A 46 6.72 -11.29 -18.73
C THR A 46 5.41 -12.05 -18.55
N CYS A 47 4.74 -11.86 -17.42
CA CYS A 47 3.42 -12.46 -17.18
C CYS A 47 2.34 -11.90 -18.12
N SER A 48 2.37 -10.59 -18.39
CA SER A 48 1.47 -9.94 -19.34
C SER A 48 1.70 -10.46 -20.76
N SER A 49 2.95 -10.49 -21.23
CA SER A 49 3.27 -10.93 -22.59
C SER A 49 2.94 -12.41 -22.82
N SER A 50 3.10 -13.26 -21.81
CA SER A 50 2.67 -14.65 -21.86
C SER A 50 1.15 -14.81 -21.96
N THR A 51 0.39 -13.91 -21.33
CA THR A 51 -1.08 -13.87 -21.46
C THR A 51 -1.50 -13.41 -22.86
N ASP A 52 -0.84 -12.38 -23.38
CA ASP A 52 -1.05 -11.88 -24.75
C ASP A 52 -0.74 -12.97 -25.79
N ALA A 53 0.36 -13.71 -25.60
CA ALA A 53 0.76 -14.84 -26.45
C ALA A 53 -0.29 -15.95 -26.48
N ARG A 54 -0.87 -16.30 -25.32
CA ARG A 54 -1.96 -17.29 -25.24
C ARG A 54 -3.17 -16.83 -26.04
N ASN A 55 -3.63 -15.60 -25.83
CA ASN A 55 -4.80 -15.07 -26.52
C ASN A 55 -4.57 -15.00 -28.03
N ALA A 56 -3.39 -14.55 -28.45
CA ALA A 56 -2.99 -14.52 -29.85
C ALA A 56 -2.95 -15.92 -30.47
N PHE A 57 -2.39 -16.89 -29.75
CA PHE A 57 -2.33 -18.27 -30.20
C PHE A 57 -3.72 -18.91 -30.34
N GLU A 58 -4.66 -18.65 -29.43
CA GLU A 58 -6.04 -19.11 -29.55
C GLU A 58 -6.71 -18.56 -30.82
N ILE A 59 -6.48 -17.29 -31.16
CA ILE A 59 -6.97 -16.67 -32.40
C ILE A 59 -6.34 -17.35 -33.62
N VAL A 60 -5.03 -17.60 -33.61
CA VAL A 60 -4.33 -18.30 -34.70
C VAL A 60 -4.88 -19.73 -34.88
N ARG A 61 -5.03 -20.48 -33.79
CA ARG A 61 -5.59 -21.85 -33.80
C ARG A 61 -7.01 -21.86 -34.36
N ALA A 62 -7.86 -20.95 -33.89
CA ALA A 62 -9.23 -20.81 -34.38
C ALA A 62 -9.25 -20.43 -35.87
N THR A 63 -8.38 -19.52 -36.31
CA THR A 63 -8.29 -19.12 -37.72
C THR A 63 -7.83 -20.26 -38.63
N VAL A 64 -6.81 -21.01 -38.23
CA VAL A 64 -6.34 -22.20 -38.96
C VAL A 64 -7.45 -23.26 -39.07
N THR A 65 -8.28 -23.41 -38.04
CA THR A 65 -9.46 -24.28 -38.05
C THR A 65 -10.52 -23.76 -39.03
N VAL A 66 -10.78 -22.45 -39.05
CA VAL A 66 -11.69 -21.81 -40.02
C VAL A 66 -11.19 -22.01 -41.46
N ILE A 67 -9.90 -21.81 -41.71
CA ILE A 67 -9.27 -22.06 -43.01
C ILE A 67 -9.49 -23.50 -43.45
N GLU A 68 -9.25 -24.48 -42.58
CA GLU A 68 -9.50 -25.89 -42.89
C GLU A 68 -10.96 -26.15 -43.24
N LEU A 69 -11.90 -25.65 -42.45
CA LEU A 69 -13.33 -25.88 -42.64
C LEU A 69 -13.85 -25.21 -43.90
N ALA A 70 -13.44 -23.97 -44.17
CA ALA A 70 -13.76 -23.25 -45.40
C ALA A 70 -13.21 -24.00 -46.64
N SER A 71 -11.99 -24.53 -46.56
CA SER A 71 -11.42 -25.38 -47.61
C SER A 71 -12.15 -26.72 -47.75
N ALA A 72 -12.63 -27.29 -46.65
CA ALA A 72 -13.37 -28.55 -46.65
C ALA A 72 -14.75 -28.43 -47.32
N GLU A 73 -15.35 -27.24 -47.39
CA GLU A 73 -16.58 -26.99 -48.16
C GLU A 73 -16.42 -27.34 -49.66
N ARG A 74 -15.20 -27.29 -50.20
CA ARG A 74 -14.93 -27.64 -51.60
C ARG A 74 -15.27 -29.10 -51.92
N GLY A 75 -15.17 -30.02 -50.96
CA GLY A 75 -15.53 -31.43 -51.16
C GLY A 75 -17.00 -31.62 -51.58
N PRO A 76 -17.97 -31.32 -50.71
CA PRO A 76 -19.39 -31.42 -51.06
C PRO A 76 -19.81 -30.43 -52.15
N MET A 77 -19.13 -29.28 -52.29
CA MET A 77 -19.36 -28.35 -53.40
C MET A 77 -18.97 -28.97 -54.75
N ASN A 78 -17.79 -29.58 -54.87
CA ASN A 78 -17.33 -30.24 -56.09
C ASN A 78 -18.19 -31.46 -56.42
N ALA A 79 -18.65 -32.19 -55.40
CA ALA A 79 -19.63 -33.26 -55.57
C ALA A 79 -20.98 -32.73 -56.12
N ALA A 80 -21.46 -31.58 -55.64
CA ALA A 80 -22.66 -30.93 -56.15
C ALA A 80 -22.49 -30.43 -57.60
N LEU A 81 -21.35 -29.83 -57.93
CA LEU A 81 -21.04 -29.37 -59.29
C LEU A 81 -20.95 -30.51 -60.31
N GLY A 82 -20.56 -31.71 -59.87
CA GLY A 82 -20.42 -32.90 -60.72
C GLY A 82 -21.65 -33.82 -60.77
N ALA A 83 -22.70 -33.55 -59.99
CA ALA A 83 -23.89 -34.39 -59.92
C ALA A 83 -24.91 -34.04 -61.02
N ASP A 84 -25.67 -35.04 -61.46
CA ASP A 84 -26.77 -34.84 -62.41
C ASP A 84 -27.99 -34.21 -61.70
N HIS A 85 -28.78 -33.44 -62.45
CA HIS A 85 -30.01 -32.84 -61.93
C HIS A 85 -31.21 -33.80 -62.04
N PRO A 86 -32.11 -33.86 -61.04
CA PRO A 86 -32.10 -33.08 -59.80
C PRO A 86 -31.00 -33.54 -58.83
N LEU A 87 -30.36 -32.58 -58.15
CA LEU A 87 -29.25 -32.87 -57.23
C LEU A 87 -29.66 -33.84 -56.12
N PRO A 88 -28.81 -34.84 -55.77
CA PRO A 88 -29.07 -35.74 -54.66
C PRO A 88 -29.24 -34.97 -53.35
N ALA A 89 -30.29 -35.28 -52.58
CA ALA A 89 -30.58 -34.64 -51.30
C ALA A 89 -29.41 -34.79 -50.29
N SER A 90 -28.70 -35.92 -50.34
CA SER A 90 -27.50 -36.19 -49.53
C SER A 90 -26.36 -35.21 -49.83
N THR A 91 -26.16 -34.83 -51.10
CA THR A 91 -25.11 -33.89 -51.52
C THR A 91 -25.43 -32.47 -51.03
N LEU A 92 -26.69 -32.03 -51.16
CA LEU A 92 -27.12 -30.73 -50.63
C LEU A 92 -27.05 -30.67 -49.10
N ALA A 93 -27.42 -31.75 -48.42
CA ALA A 93 -27.30 -31.86 -46.96
C ALA A 93 -25.83 -31.80 -46.51
N ALA A 94 -24.92 -32.50 -47.19
CA ALA A 94 -23.49 -32.47 -46.90
C ALA A 94 -22.88 -31.06 -47.10
N LEU A 95 -23.28 -30.36 -48.17
CA LEU A 95 -22.82 -28.98 -48.41
C LEU A 95 -23.33 -28.01 -47.33
N ARG A 96 -24.61 -28.11 -46.94
CA ARG A 96 -25.18 -27.30 -45.85
C ARG A 96 -24.48 -27.57 -44.53
N ALA A 97 -24.29 -28.85 -44.17
CA ALA A 97 -23.62 -29.24 -42.93
C ALA A 97 -22.17 -28.74 -42.87
N ALA A 98 -21.43 -28.77 -43.99
CA ALA A 98 -20.09 -28.20 -44.07
C ALA A 98 -20.11 -26.68 -43.82
N ARG A 99 -21.01 -25.94 -44.47
CA ARG A 99 -21.16 -24.49 -44.30
C ARG A 99 -21.55 -24.09 -42.88
N GLU A 100 -22.55 -24.76 -42.30
CA GLU A 100 -22.97 -24.53 -40.91
C GLU A 100 -21.83 -24.82 -39.91
N LYS A 101 -20.98 -25.81 -40.19
CA LYS A 101 -19.80 -26.08 -39.37
C LYS A 101 -18.79 -24.94 -39.48
N THR A 102 -18.51 -24.45 -40.68
CA THR A 102 -17.61 -23.29 -40.89
C THR A 102 -18.17 -22.03 -40.22
N ASP A 103 -19.45 -21.72 -40.42
CA ASP A 103 -20.08 -20.50 -39.89
C ASP A 103 -20.04 -20.46 -38.37
N ARG A 104 -20.30 -21.58 -37.70
CA ARG A 104 -20.17 -21.68 -36.24
C ARG A 104 -18.75 -21.38 -35.75
N HIS A 105 -17.72 -21.81 -36.48
CA HIS A 105 -16.33 -21.55 -36.09
C HIS A 105 -15.91 -20.12 -36.41
N ILE A 106 -16.45 -19.51 -37.48
CA ILE A 106 -16.28 -18.08 -37.76
C ILE A 106 -16.91 -17.24 -36.64
N ASP A 107 -18.13 -17.57 -36.22
CA ASP A 107 -18.80 -16.87 -35.13
C ASP A 107 -18.05 -17.03 -33.80
N ALA A 108 -17.52 -18.22 -33.51
CA ALA A 108 -16.67 -18.46 -32.35
C ALA A 108 -15.35 -17.66 -32.40
N LEU A 109 -14.71 -17.58 -33.56
CA LEU A 109 -13.51 -16.76 -33.77
C LEU A 109 -13.81 -15.26 -33.57
N LEU A 110 -14.90 -14.75 -34.13
CA LEU A 110 -15.31 -13.35 -33.96
C LEU A 110 -15.71 -13.04 -32.51
N ALA A 111 -16.21 -14.03 -31.75
CA ALA A 111 -16.52 -13.89 -30.33
C ALA A 111 -15.26 -13.69 -29.47
N LEU A 112 -14.08 -14.14 -29.91
CA LEU A 112 -12.80 -13.82 -29.25
C LEU A 112 -12.49 -12.31 -29.29
N TYR A 113 -13.15 -11.55 -30.18
CA TYR A 113 -13.08 -10.10 -30.30
C TYR A 113 -14.33 -9.40 -29.72
N ALA A 114 -14.77 -9.82 -28.53
CA ALA A 114 -15.87 -9.17 -27.81
C ALA A 114 -15.48 -7.77 -27.25
N PRO A 115 -16.38 -6.78 -27.24
CA PRO A 115 -16.10 -5.45 -26.68
C PRO A 115 -15.82 -5.46 -25.16
N PRO A 116 -15.05 -4.50 -24.62
CA PRO A 116 -14.46 -3.34 -25.31
C PRO A 116 -13.14 -3.68 -26.03
N LEU A 117 -13.03 -3.23 -27.29
CA LEU A 117 -11.85 -3.46 -28.14
C LEU A 117 -10.93 -2.25 -28.15
N ASN A 118 -9.61 -2.49 -28.11
CA ASN A 118 -8.62 -1.47 -28.45
C ASN A 118 -8.54 -1.28 -29.99
N PRO A 119 -7.92 -0.20 -30.50
CA PRO A 119 -7.85 0.08 -31.94
C PRO A 119 -7.26 -1.06 -32.78
N THR A 120 -6.26 -1.78 -32.25
CA THR A 120 -5.63 -2.91 -32.93
C THR A 120 -6.62 -4.08 -33.07
N SER A 121 -7.25 -4.48 -31.96
CA SER A 121 -8.24 -5.56 -31.96
C SER A 121 -9.50 -5.21 -32.77
N ALA A 122 -9.86 -3.93 -32.86
CA ALA A 122 -10.94 -3.47 -33.73
C ALA A 122 -10.59 -3.61 -35.23
N LYS A 123 -9.35 -3.29 -35.61
CA LYS A 123 -8.85 -3.49 -36.98
C LYS A 123 -8.84 -4.99 -37.35
N GLU A 124 -8.27 -5.83 -36.49
CA GLU A 124 -8.19 -7.28 -36.73
C GLU A 124 -9.57 -7.91 -36.88
N ARG A 125 -10.52 -7.55 -36.01
CA ARG A 125 -11.91 -7.98 -36.15
C ARG A 125 -12.50 -7.57 -37.50
N THR A 126 -12.20 -6.36 -37.98
CA THR A 126 -12.65 -5.88 -39.28
C THR A 126 -12.07 -6.70 -40.43
N ASP A 127 -10.79 -7.09 -40.33
CA ASP A 127 -10.14 -7.95 -41.34
C ASP A 127 -10.78 -9.35 -41.38
N PHE A 128 -11.12 -9.95 -40.22
CA PHE A 128 -11.88 -11.21 -40.19
C PHE A 128 -13.31 -11.08 -40.75
N LEU A 129 -13.99 -9.94 -40.55
CA LEU A 129 -15.29 -9.69 -41.17
C LEU A 129 -15.17 -9.56 -42.69
N ARG A 130 -14.09 -8.97 -43.21
CA ARG A 130 -13.81 -8.93 -44.66
C ARG A 130 -13.59 -10.34 -45.21
N ALA A 131 -12.81 -11.18 -44.52
CA ALA A 131 -12.58 -12.56 -44.93
C ALA A 131 -13.87 -13.39 -44.91
N ARG A 132 -14.74 -13.19 -43.91
CA ARG A 132 -16.10 -13.77 -43.89
C ARG A 132 -16.92 -13.33 -45.10
N GLN A 133 -16.88 -12.05 -45.46
CA GLN A 133 -17.62 -11.55 -46.63
C GLN A 133 -17.10 -12.17 -47.93
N ALA A 134 -15.78 -12.33 -48.08
CA ALA A 134 -15.20 -13.01 -49.24
C ALA A 134 -15.70 -14.45 -49.39
N LEU A 135 -15.84 -15.19 -48.27
CA LEU A 135 -16.43 -16.54 -48.28
C LEU A 135 -17.91 -16.53 -48.70
N ILE A 136 -18.69 -15.56 -48.22
CA ILE A 136 -20.10 -15.41 -48.59
C ILE A 136 -20.26 -15.19 -50.10
N GLU A 137 -19.43 -14.31 -50.69
CA GLU A 137 -19.46 -14.07 -52.14
C GLU A 137 -19.01 -15.29 -52.95
N ALA A 138 -17.99 -16.01 -52.49
CA ALA A 138 -17.54 -17.25 -53.13
C ALA A 138 -18.63 -18.34 -53.08
N ARG A 139 -19.32 -18.51 -51.95
CA ARG A 139 -20.46 -19.42 -51.82
C ARG A 139 -21.61 -19.05 -52.74
N LYS A 140 -21.95 -17.76 -52.84
CA LYS A 140 -22.98 -17.27 -53.76
C LYS A 140 -22.64 -17.56 -55.22
N ASN A 141 -21.37 -17.38 -55.61
CA ASN A 141 -20.90 -17.78 -56.93
C ASN A 141 -21.08 -19.29 -57.14
N ALA A 142 -20.67 -20.12 -56.19
CA ALA A 142 -20.81 -21.57 -56.27
C ALA A 142 -22.27 -22.02 -56.38
N ASP A 143 -23.17 -21.45 -55.57
CA ASP A 143 -24.60 -21.80 -55.58
C ASP A 143 -25.26 -21.51 -56.94
N GLN A 144 -24.86 -20.41 -57.60
CA GLN A 144 -25.32 -20.10 -58.95
C GLN A 144 -24.88 -21.15 -59.97
N ARG A 145 -23.68 -21.73 -59.83
CA ARG A 145 -23.16 -22.75 -60.78
C ARG A 145 -23.72 -24.14 -60.47
N ILE A 146 -23.90 -24.46 -59.20
CA ILE A 146 -24.55 -25.71 -58.75
C ILE A 146 -26.00 -25.79 -59.25
N ALA A 147 -26.70 -24.66 -59.34
CA ALA A 147 -28.07 -24.62 -59.86
C ALA A 147 -28.18 -24.78 -61.39
N MET A 148 -27.08 -24.68 -62.14
CA MET A 148 -27.09 -24.83 -63.60
C MET A 148 -27.17 -26.30 -64.02
N PRO A 149 -27.92 -26.63 -65.09
CA PRO A 149 -27.83 -27.93 -65.75
C PRO A 149 -26.40 -28.26 -66.17
N ARG A 150 -25.99 -29.52 -66.03
CA ARG A 150 -24.59 -29.96 -66.23
C ARG A 150 -24.08 -29.73 -67.65
N ASP A 151 -24.96 -29.81 -68.64
CA ASP A 151 -24.67 -29.52 -70.06
C ASP A 151 -24.38 -28.04 -70.33
N GLN A 152 -24.82 -27.13 -69.46
CA GLN A 152 -24.54 -25.69 -69.54
C GLN A 152 -23.33 -25.27 -68.70
N LEU A 153 -22.80 -26.17 -67.88
CA LEU A 153 -21.69 -25.88 -66.96
C LEU A 153 -20.34 -26.12 -67.65
N SER A 154 -19.79 -25.07 -68.27
CA SER A 154 -18.47 -25.16 -68.91
C SER A 154 -17.34 -25.43 -67.89
N THR A 155 -16.26 -26.06 -68.35
CA THR A 155 -15.08 -26.34 -67.51
C THR A 155 -14.44 -25.07 -66.96
N GLU A 156 -14.56 -23.96 -67.69
CA GLU A 156 -14.09 -22.64 -67.26
C GLU A 156 -14.91 -22.10 -66.07
N LEU A 157 -16.23 -22.30 -66.07
CA LEU A 157 -17.11 -21.91 -64.98
C LEU A 157 -16.88 -22.76 -63.72
N VAL A 158 -16.64 -24.06 -63.87
CA VAL A 158 -16.24 -24.94 -62.76
C VAL A 158 -14.92 -24.45 -62.16
N TRP A 159 -13.96 -24.12 -63.02
CA TRP A 159 -12.67 -23.59 -62.59
C TRP A 159 -12.77 -22.24 -61.87
N ASP A 160 -13.53 -21.27 -62.40
CA ASP A 160 -13.77 -19.97 -61.73
C ASP A 160 -14.36 -20.18 -60.33
N THR A 161 -15.32 -21.11 -60.21
CA THR A 161 -15.97 -21.45 -58.94
C THR A 161 -14.97 -22.00 -57.91
N VAL A 162 -14.18 -23.01 -58.29
CA VAL A 162 -13.16 -23.60 -57.42
C VAL A 162 -12.10 -22.57 -57.04
N SER A 163 -11.65 -21.76 -58.01
CA SER A 163 -10.62 -20.73 -57.80
C SER A 163 -11.07 -19.66 -56.83
N ARG A 164 -12.33 -19.21 -56.90
CA ARG A 164 -12.90 -18.24 -55.95
C ARG A 164 -12.94 -18.76 -54.54
N MET A 165 -13.31 -20.04 -54.35
CA MET A 165 -13.28 -20.66 -53.02
C MET A 165 -11.85 -20.77 -52.45
N VAL A 166 -10.85 -21.05 -53.29
CA VAL A 166 -9.44 -21.07 -52.88
C VAL A 166 -8.92 -19.66 -52.56
N ALA A 167 -9.36 -18.64 -53.32
CA ALA A 167 -8.96 -17.25 -53.13
C ALA A 167 -9.42 -16.62 -51.80
N VAL A 168 -10.32 -17.28 -51.06
CA VAL A 168 -10.73 -16.85 -49.71
C VAL A 168 -9.62 -17.10 -48.69
N ILE A 169 -8.77 -18.12 -48.88
CA ILE A 169 -7.80 -18.54 -47.86
C ILE A 169 -6.73 -17.47 -47.55
N PRO A 170 -6.14 -16.78 -48.55
CA PRO A 170 -5.21 -15.68 -48.29
C PRO A 170 -5.79 -14.55 -47.43
N GLU A 171 -7.09 -14.26 -47.53
CA GLU A 171 -7.75 -13.23 -46.70
C GLU A 171 -7.74 -13.61 -45.21
N TRP A 172 -8.00 -14.89 -44.89
CA TRP A 172 -7.91 -15.40 -43.52
C TRP A 172 -6.47 -15.44 -42.99
N GLN A 173 -5.52 -15.83 -43.84
CA GLN A 173 -4.09 -15.81 -43.49
C GLN A 173 -3.60 -14.39 -43.19
N ALA A 174 -4.00 -13.41 -44.02
CA ALA A 174 -3.68 -12.01 -43.82
C ALA A 174 -4.29 -11.46 -42.51
N ALA A 175 -5.54 -11.83 -42.21
CA ALA A 175 -6.23 -11.39 -41.00
C ALA A 175 -5.56 -11.88 -39.70
N MET A 176 -4.99 -13.09 -39.69
CA MET A 176 -4.29 -13.62 -38.51
C MET A 176 -2.80 -13.24 -38.40
N ALA A 177 -2.22 -12.59 -39.43
CA ALA A 177 -0.77 -12.35 -39.50
C ALA A 177 -0.20 -11.59 -38.29
N GLY A 178 -0.95 -10.61 -37.76
CA GLY A 178 -0.57 -9.89 -36.54
C GLY A 178 -0.48 -10.79 -35.31
N GLN A 179 -1.45 -11.69 -35.15
CA GLN A 179 -1.52 -12.62 -34.02
C GLN A 179 -0.47 -13.73 -34.12
N VAL A 180 -0.13 -14.17 -35.34
CA VAL A 180 1.04 -15.06 -35.57
C VAL A 180 2.32 -14.41 -35.05
N GLY A 181 2.54 -13.12 -35.34
CA GLY A 181 3.71 -12.39 -34.83
C GLY A 181 3.78 -12.35 -33.30
N VAL A 182 2.66 -12.05 -32.64
CA VAL A 182 2.57 -12.02 -31.17
C VAL A 182 2.83 -13.40 -30.55
N ALA A 183 2.23 -14.45 -31.12
CA ALA A 183 2.41 -15.82 -30.64
C ALA A 183 3.85 -16.33 -30.85
N MET A 184 4.45 -16.07 -32.01
CA MET A 184 5.81 -16.49 -32.33
C MET A 184 6.88 -15.80 -31.46
N GLN A 185 6.72 -14.51 -31.16
CA GLN A 185 7.69 -13.76 -30.34
C GLN A 185 7.79 -14.27 -28.90
N ASN A 186 6.80 -15.02 -28.43
CA ASN A 186 6.73 -15.54 -27.07
C ASN A 186 6.89 -17.07 -27.00
N GLU A 187 7.27 -17.71 -28.11
CA GLU A 187 7.53 -19.16 -28.20
C GLU A 187 8.96 -19.46 -27.71
N ILE A 188 9.15 -19.55 -26.38
CA ILE A 188 10.49 -19.66 -25.77
C ILE A 188 11.05 -21.10 -25.80
N ASP A 189 10.32 -22.11 -25.32
CA ASP A 189 10.83 -23.50 -25.29
C ASP A 189 10.55 -24.32 -26.56
N ALA A 190 9.71 -23.80 -27.46
CA ALA A 190 9.33 -24.51 -28.68
C ALA A 190 9.60 -23.71 -29.98
N PRO A 191 10.68 -22.92 -30.12
CA PRO A 191 10.82 -21.87 -31.13
C PRO A 191 10.71 -22.39 -32.57
N GLY A 192 9.59 -22.13 -33.25
CA GLY A 192 9.33 -22.59 -34.61
C GLY A 192 8.39 -23.80 -34.73
N VAL A 193 7.78 -24.30 -33.65
CA VAL A 193 6.71 -25.32 -33.79
C VAL A 193 5.47 -24.69 -34.40
N LEU A 194 5.12 -23.46 -34.00
CA LEU A 194 4.01 -22.73 -34.61
C LEU A 194 4.22 -22.57 -36.12
N SER A 195 5.44 -22.25 -36.54
CA SER A 195 5.76 -22.15 -37.97
C SER A 195 5.66 -23.48 -38.72
N LEU A 196 5.99 -24.61 -38.08
CA LEU A 196 5.76 -25.95 -38.62
C LEU A 196 4.26 -26.24 -38.77
N ALA A 197 3.44 -25.85 -37.79
CA ALA A 197 1.99 -25.98 -37.86
C ALA A 197 1.40 -25.14 -39.00
N LEU A 198 1.89 -23.92 -39.20
CA LEU A 198 1.46 -23.07 -40.32
C LEU A 198 1.85 -23.68 -41.67
N LEU A 199 3.06 -24.24 -41.81
CA LEU A 199 3.47 -24.98 -43.02
C LEU A 199 2.58 -26.21 -43.26
N ALA A 200 2.21 -26.95 -42.21
CA ALA A 200 1.28 -28.06 -42.32
C ALA A 200 -0.14 -27.61 -42.70
N SER A 201 -0.58 -26.43 -42.22
CA SER A 201 -1.84 -25.82 -42.64
C SER A 201 -1.83 -25.45 -44.12
N ASP A 202 -0.73 -24.85 -44.61
CA ASP A 202 -0.56 -24.53 -46.02
C ASP A 202 -0.49 -25.79 -46.88
N LEU A 203 0.21 -26.83 -46.40
CA LEU A 203 0.27 -28.13 -47.06
C LEU A 203 -1.13 -28.74 -47.18
N ARG A 204 -1.92 -28.68 -46.12
CA ARG A 204 -3.31 -29.17 -46.13
C ARG A 204 -4.16 -28.42 -47.16
N GLU A 205 -3.93 -27.12 -47.32
CA GLU A 205 -4.65 -26.34 -48.32
C GLU A 205 -4.26 -26.71 -49.75
N GLN A 206 -2.95 -26.79 -50.02
CA GLN A 206 -2.46 -27.21 -51.34
C GLN A 206 -2.88 -28.64 -51.68
N ALA A 207 -2.89 -29.55 -50.71
CA ALA A 207 -3.39 -30.92 -50.85
C ALA A 207 -4.87 -30.94 -51.27
N GLY A 208 -5.71 -30.14 -50.60
CA GLY A 208 -7.13 -30.05 -50.93
C GLY A 208 -7.39 -29.36 -52.27
N PHE A 209 -6.54 -28.40 -52.63
CA PHE A 209 -6.60 -27.74 -53.93
C PHE A 209 -6.19 -28.70 -55.06
N LEU A 210 -5.13 -29.49 -54.87
CA LEU A 210 -4.68 -30.51 -55.83
C LEU A 210 -5.82 -31.47 -56.18
N GLY A 211 -6.53 -32.01 -55.18
CA GLY A 211 -7.70 -32.86 -55.43
C GLY A 211 -8.81 -32.14 -56.19
N SER A 212 -9.01 -30.84 -55.93
CA SER A 212 -10.01 -30.03 -56.65
C SER A 212 -9.66 -29.82 -58.13
N LEU A 213 -8.38 -29.89 -58.53
CA LEU A 213 -7.94 -29.69 -59.92
C LEU A 213 -8.44 -30.77 -60.88
N TYR A 214 -8.76 -31.96 -60.37
CA TYR A 214 -9.32 -33.06 -61.16
C TYR A 214 -10.82 -32.91 -61.41
N THR A 215 -11.50 -32.03 -60.65
CA THR A 215 -12.96 -31.86 -60.71
C THR A 215 -13.47 -31.53 -62.12
N PRO A 216 -12.91 -30.57 -62.88
CA PRO A 216 -13.42 -30.24 -64.21
C PRO A 216 -13.35 -31.41 -65.19
N ALA A 217 -12.24 -32.17 -65.19
CA ALA A 217 -12.05 -33.32 -66.07
C ALA A 217 -12.95 -34.51 -65.68
N LEU A 218 -13.11 -34.78 -64.38
CA LEU A 218 -14.01 -35.82 -63.86
C LEU A 218 -15.48 -35.46 -64.11
N THR A 219 -15.87 -34.20 -63.91
CA THR A 219 -17.24 -33.73 -64.22
C THR A 219 -17.52 -33.75 -65.71
N ALA A 220 -16.54 -33.49 -66.57
CA ALA A 220 -16.73 -33.53 -68.02
C ALA A 220 -16.48 -34.92 -68.63
N HIS A 221 -16.12 -35.93 -67.83
CA HIS A 221 -15.76 -37.28 -68.28
C HIS A 221 -14.77 -37.29 -69.44
N ARG A 222 -13.71 -36.47 -69.35
CA ARG A 222 -12.69 -36.33 -70.40
C ARG A 222 -11.28 -36.43 -69.84
N ALA A 223 -10.32 -36.64 -70.74
CA ALA A 223 -8.90 -36.50 -70.41
C ALA A 223 -8.58 -35.07 -69.94
N LEU A 224 -7.53 -34.97 -69.11
CA LEU A 224 -6.99 -33.68 -68.64
C LEU A 224 -6.46 -32.87 -69.83
N THR A 225 -6.78 -31.58 -69.87
CA THR A 225 -6.20 -30.66 -70.86
C THR A 225 -4.75 -30.35 -70.52
N LEU A 226 -4.01 -29.77 -71.48
CA LEU A 226 -2.63 -29.35 -71.25
C LEU A 226 -2.53 -28.31 -70.11
N ASP A 227 -3.46 -27.37 -70.04
CA ASP A 227 -3.51 -26.35 -68.98
C ASP A 227 -3.80 -26.96 -67.60
N GLU A 228 -4.67 -27.97 -67.53
CA GLU A 228 -4.93 -28.71 -66.29
C GLU A 228 -3.71 -29.49 -65.81
N HIS A 229 -2.95 -30.12 -66.72
CA HIS A 229 -1.67 -30.75 -66.38
C HIS A 229 -0.69 -29.73 -65.80
N TYR A 230 -0.52 -28.56 -66.43
CA TYR A 230 0.37 -27.52 -65.92
C TYR A 230 -0.02 -27.05 -64.51
N ARG A 231 -1.32 -26.89 -64.24
CA ARG A 231 -1.82 -26.50 -62.92
C ARG A 231 -1.57 -27.57 -61.86
N ILE A 232 -1.80 -28.84 -62.20
CA ILE A 232 -1.53 -30.00 -61.33
C ILE A 232 -0.05 -30.05 -60.96
N GLU A 233 0.84 -29.98 -61.94
CA GLU A 233 2.29 -30.00 -61.70
C GLU A 233 2.75 -28.78 -60.88
N ARG A 234 2.16 -27.60 -61.10
CA ARG A 234 2.47 -26.41 -60.30
C ARG A 234 2.10 -26.60 -58.83
N VAL A 235 0.92 -27.14 -58.53
CA VAL A 235 0.49 -27.40 -57.15
C VAL A 235 1.30 -28.53 -56.52
N ARG A 236 1.66 -29.57 -57.30
CA ARG A 236 2.55 -30.64 -56.86
C ARG A 236 3.93 -30.11 -56.48
N GLY A 237 4.52 -29.25 -57.31
CA GLY A 237 5.78 -28.58 -56.99
C GLY A 237 5.70 -27.73 -55.71
N ARG A 238 4.56 -27.07 -55.46
CA ARG A 238 4.34 -26.33 -54.20
C ARG A 238 4.21 -27.27 -52.99
N ILE A 239 3.58 -28.43 -53.15
CA ILE A 239 3.52 -29.48 -52.12
C ILE A 239 4.92 -30.01 -51.81
N ASP A 240 5.73 -30.28 -52.83
CA ASP A 240 7.12 -30.74 -52.67
C ASP A 240 7.98 -29.69 -51.94
N GLU A 241 7.81 -28.41 -52.27
CA GLU A 241 8.47 -27.30 -51.57
C GLU A 241 8.08 -27.26 -50.08
N LEU A 242 6.78 -27.32 -49.78
CA LEU A 242 6.29 -27.31 -48.41
C LEU A 242 6.79 -28.54 -47.63
N TRP A 243 6.83 -29.71 -48.28
CA TRP A 243 7.38 -30.92 -47.68
C TRP A 243 8.87 -30.80 -47.39
N ALA A 244 9.66 -30.24 -48.32
CA ALA A 244 11.07 -29.98 -48.11
C ALA A 244 11.31 -29.02 -46.92
N LEU A 245 10.50 -27.96 -46.80
CA LEU A 245 10.56 -27.03 -45.67
C LEU A 245 10.18 -27.69 -44.33
N ILE A 246 9.13 -28.52 -44.33
CA ILE A 246 8.73 -29.29 -43.14
C ILE A 246 9.85 -30.26 -42.76
N ASN A 247 10.35 -31.06 -43.69
CA ASN A 247 11.45 -32.01 -43.45
C ASN A 247 12.71 -31.32 -42.90
N SER A 248 13.08 -30.19 -43.46
CA SER A 248 14.24 -29.40 -43.02
C SER A 248 14.09 -28.95 -41.56
N ARG A 249 12.91 -28.47 -41.17
CA ARG A 249 12.63 -28.07 -39.78
C ARG A 249 12.44 -29.24 -38.83
N MET A 250 11.99 -30.39 -39.33
CA MET A 250 11.86 -31.62 -38.54
C MET A 250 13.23 -32.25 -38.28
N ALA A 251 14.19 -32.11 -39.20
CA ALA A 251 15.56 -32.61 -39.01
C ALA A 251 16.27 -31.98 -37.81
N THR A 252 15.93 -30.74 -37.45
CA THR A 252 16.46 -30.05 -36.27
C THR A 252 15.68 -30.35 -34.98
N ARG A 253 14.68 -31.25 -35.04
CA ARG A 253 13.76 -31.57 -33.93
C ARG A 253 13.53 -33.08 -33.79
N PRO A 254 14.49 -33.82 -33.22
CA PRO A 254 14.41 -35.28 -33.11
C PRO A 254 13.21 -35.77 -32.27
N ASP A 255 12.77 -34.96 -31.31
CA ASP A 255 11.59 -35.20 -30.47
C ASP A 255 10.29 -35.24 -31.29
N LEU A 256 10.15 -34.37 -32.29
CA LEU A 256 9.01 -34.34 -33.19
C LEU A 256 9.17 -35.31 -34.37
N ALA A 257 10.40 -35.51 -34.85
CA ALA A 257 10.69 -36.38 -35.99
C ALA A 257 10.39 -37.86 -35.70
N ALA A 258 10.47 -38.27 -34.43
CA ALA A 258 10.07 -39.61 -33.99
C ALA A 258 8.55 -39.76 -33.75
N SER A 259 7.76 -38.70 -33.93
CA SER A 259 6.33 -38.74 -33.62
C SER A 259 5.53 -39.61 -34.59
N LEU A 260 4.58 -40.37 -34.05
CA LEU A 260 3.65 -41.19 -34.83
C LEU A 260 2.88 -40.37 -35.87
N MET A 261 2.52 -39.13 -35.53
CA MET A 261 1.77 -38.24 -36.42
C MET A 261 2.58 -37.85 -37.66
N TYR A 262 3.88 -37.60 -37.51
CA TYR A 262 4.76 -37.31 -38.63
C TYR A 262 5.01 -38.53 -39.53
N ALA A 263 5.17 -39.72 -38.94
CA ALA A 263 5.25 -40.97 -39.68
C ALA A 263 3.94 -41.25 -40.46
N THR A 264 2.79 -41.02 -39.82
CA THR A 264 1.46 -41.17 -40.43
C THR A 264 1.25 -40.20 -41.59
N LEU A 265 1.67 -38.94 -41.46
CA LEU A 265 1.65 -37.95 -42.54
C LEU A 265 2.45 -38.45 -43.77
N ARG A 266 3.66 -38.97 -43.54
CA ARG A 266 4.52 -39.48 -44.61
C ARG A 266 3.90 -40.67 -45.32
N GLN A 267 3.35 -41.63 -44.57
CA GLN A 267 2.76 -42.84 -45.15
C GLN A 267 1.44 -42.53 -45.87
N ARG A 268 0.50 -41.85 -45.18
CA ARG A 268 -0.87 -41.73 -45.66
C ARG A 268 -1.04 -40.67 -46.74
N TYR A 269 -0.48 -39.48 -46.55
CA TYR A 269 -0.64 -38.43 -47.56
C TYR A 269 0.41 -38.55 -48.67
N PHE A 270 1.70 -38.55 -48.32
CA PHE A 270 2.78 -38.56 -49.31
C PHE A 270 3.00 -39.92 -49.98
N GLY A 271 2.58 -41.02 -49.35
CA GLY A 271 2.48 -42.34 -49.98
C GLY A 271 1.10 -42.54 -50.60
N GLU A 272 0.17 -43.09 -49.81
CA GLU A 272 -1.14 -43.56 -50.30
C GLU A 272 -1.95 -42.47 -51.04
N GLY A 273 -1.94 -41.23 -50.55
CA GLY A 273 -2.72 -40.11 -51.09
C GLY A 273 -2.24 -39.64 -52.46
N LEU A 274 -0.94 -39.40 -52.60
CA LEU A 274 -0.35 -39.00 -53.89
C LEU A 274 -0.35 -40.15 -54.89
N ASP A 275 -0.12 -41.40 -54.44
CA ASP A 275 -0.22 -42.59 -55.28
C ASP A 275 -1.64 -42.76 -55.84
N TYR A 276 -2.67 -42.52 -55.02
CA TYR A 276 -4.06 -42.55 -55.48
C TYR A 276 -4.34 -41.47 -56.54
N LEU A 277 -3.83 -40.25 -56.36
CA LEU A 277 -3.98 -39.20 -57.39
C LEU A 277 -3.24 -39.52 -58.68
N ASP A 278 -2.10 -40.21 -58.61
CA ASP A 278 -1.38 -40.70 -59.78
C ASP A 278 -2.19 -41.79 -60.51
N GLN A 279 -2.88 -42.66 -59.79
CA GLN A 279 -3.83 -43.63 -60.37
C GLN A 279 -5.03 -42.95 -61.05
N VAL A 280 -5.63 -41.94 -60.40
CA VAL A 280 -6.73 -41.16 -60.99
C VAL A 280 -6.28 -40.45 -62.27
N ARG A 281 -5.07 -39.87 -62.26
CA ARG A 281 -4.46 -39.26 -63.45
C ARG A 281 -4.26 -40.28 -64.57
N GLY A 282 -3.74 -41.47 -64.25
CA GLY A 282 -3.58 -42.55 -65.22
C GLY A 282 -4.92 -43.02 -65.81
N ALA A 283 -5.95 -43.17 -64.97
CA ALA A 283 -7.30 -43.56 -65.42
C ALA A 283 -7.87 -42.54 -66.43
N LEU A 284 -7.68 -41.24 -66.18
CA LEU A 284 -8.11 -40.15 -67.08
C LEU A 284 -7.38 -40.14 -68.44
N THR A 285 -6.26 -40.84 -68.58
CA THR A 285 -5.55 -40.98 -69.86
C THR A 285 -5.95 -42.22 -70.67
N SER A 286 -6.55 -43.23 -70.02
CA SER A 286 -6.92 -44.48 -70.69
C SER A 286 -8.37 -44.42 -71.22
N SER A 287 -8.59 -44.78 -72.49
CA SER A 287 -9.92 -44.74 -73.12
C SER A 287 -10.92 -45.78 -72.58
N TYR A 288 -10.55 -46.59 -71.57
CA TYR A 288 -11.27 -47.80 -71.18
C TYR A 288 -11.54 -48.01 -69.68
N SER A 289 -11.17 -47.11 -68.77
CA SER A 289 -11.38 -47.35 -67.34
C SER A 289 -12.69 -46.75 -66.79
N THR A 290 -13.33 -47.51 -65.90
CA THR A 290 -14.43 -47.16 -65.00
C THR A 290 -14.36 -45.70 -64.56
N ARG A 291 -15.43 -44.93 -64.82
CA ARG A 291 -15.48 -43.47 -64.60
C ARG A 291 -15.45 -43.15 -63.10
N ILE A 292 -14.26 -42.90 -62.56
CA ILE A 292 -14.10 -42.38 -61.19
C ILE A 292 -14.94 -41.11 -61.08
N SER A 293 -15.85 -41.05 -60.11
CA SER A 293 -16.68 -39.86 -59.90
C SER A 293 -15.97 -38.84 -59.00
N THR A 294 -16.40 -37.57 -59.06
CA THR A 294 -15.92 -36.54 -58.12
C THR A 294 -16.21 -36.90 -56.66
N GLY A 295 -17.33 -37.61 -56.40
CA GLY A 295 -17.67 -38.14 -55.09
C GLY A 295 -16.76 -39.28 -54.61
N GLU A 296 -16.37 -40.18 -55.52
CA GLU A 296 -15.44 -41.29 -55.22
C GLU A 296 -14.02 -40.79 -54.94
N LEU A 297 -13.55 -39.81 -55.73
CA LEU A 297 -12.30 -39.11 -55.46
C LEU A 297 -12.33 -38.51 -54.05
N ALA A 298 -13.40 -37.79 -53.71
CA ALA A 298 -13.54 -37.18 -52.38
C ALA A 298 -13.57 -38.23 -51.26
N ALA A 299 -14.31 -39.33 -51.44
CA ALA A 299 -14.43 -40.40 -50.44
C ALA A 299 -13.10 -41.11 -50.15
N THR A 300 -12.22 -41.22 -51.14
CA THR A 300 -10.94 -41.93 -51.01
C THR A 300 -9.79 -40.98 -50.62
N TYR A 301 -9.67 -39.82 -51.27
CA TYR A 301 -8.55 -38.90 -51.09
C TYR A 301 -8.67 -38.02 -49.84
N VAL A 302 -9.88 -37.56 -49.48
CA VAL A 302 -10.07 -36.65 -48.33
C VAL A 302 -9.64 -37.27 -47.00
N PRO A 303 -9.96 -38.55 -46.69
CA PRO A 303 -9.46 -39.19 -45.48
C PRO A 303 -7.93 -39.28 -45.39
N LEU A 304 -7.23 -39.44 -46.52
CA LEU A 304 -5.77 -39.53 -46.57
C LEU A 304 -5.12 -38.18 -46.22
N MET A 305 -5.71 -37.07 -46.67
CA MET A 305 -5.32 -35.71 -46.27
C MET A 305 -5.53 -35.42 -44.78
N GLY A 306 -6.39 -36.19 -44.08
CA GLY A 306 -6.63 -36.05 -42.65
C GLY A 306 -5.37 -36.27 -41.80
N SER A 307 -4.38 -36.99 -42.32
CA SER A 307 -3.07 -37.13 -41.67
C SER A 307 -2.31 -35.80 -41.55
N ILE A 308 -2.52 -34.84 -42.47
CA ILE A 308 -1.91 -33.51 -42.42
C ILE A 308 -2.50 -32.69 -41.28
N THR A 309 -3.82 -32.70 -41.10
CA THR A 309 -4.49 -31.95 -40.02
C THR A 309 -4.19 -32.56 -38.66
N GLN A 310 -4.13 -33.89 -38.54
CA GLN A 310 -3.70 -34.56 -37.31
C GLN A 310 -2.27 -34.17 -36.90
N PHE A 311 -1.34 -34.12 -37.86
CA PHE A 311 0.02 -33.65 -37.62
C PHE A 311 0.06 -32.17 -37.20
N ARG A 312 -0.65 -31.30 -37.92
CA ARG A 312 -0.78 -29.87 -37.60
C ARG A 312 -1.34 -29.66 -36.19
N ASP A 313 -2.42 -30.36 -35.84
CA ASP A 313 -3.11 -30.19 -34.56
C ASP A 313 -2.25 -30.66 -33.39
N ALA A 314 -1.50 -31.75 -33.57
CA ALA A 314 -0.50 -32.18 -32.61
C ALA A 314 0.58 -31.11 -32.38
N LEU A 315 1.03 -30.40 -33.43
CA LEU A 315 1.97 -29.28 -33.31
C LEU A 315 1.32 -28.08 -32.59
N LEU A 316 0.08 -27.72 -32.93
CA LEU A 316 -0.65 -26.66 -32.24
C LEU A 316 -0.87 -26.98 -30.75
N ASP A 317 -1.17 -28.23 -30.41
CA ASP A 317 -1.29 -28.66 -29.02
C ASP A 317 0.04 -28.55 -28.26
N ARG A 318 1.18 -28.86 -28.91
CA ARG A 318 2.51 -28.63 -28.33
C ARG A 318 2.79 -27.15 -28.07
N VAL A 319 2.43 -26.27 -29.00
CA VAL A 319 2.56 -24.81 -28.80
C VAL A 319 1.68 -24.34 -27.65
N SER A 320 0.41 -24.79 -27.60
CA SER A 320 -0.52 -24.47 -26.53
C SER A 320 0.01 -24.89 -25.16
N GLN A 321 0.50 -26.13 -25.05
CA GLN A 321 1.09 -26.66 -23.82
C GLN A 321 2.32 -25.87 -23.39
N SER A 322 3.20 -25.54 -24.33
CA SER A 322 4.37 -24.71 -24.07
C SER A 322 3.97 -23.34 -23.51
N ILE A 323 3.06 -22.63 -24.17
CA ILE A 323 2.58 -21.31 -23.72
C ILE A 323 1.96 -21.39 -22.31
N GLN A 324 1.21 -22.45 -22.00
CA GLN A 324 0.63 -22.66 -20.67
C GLN A 324 1.69 -22.85 -19.59
N VAL A 325 2.69 -23.71 -19.83
CA VAL A 325 3.78 -23.94 -18.88
C VAL A 325 4.57 -22.65 -18.60
N HIS A 326 4.90 -21.88 -19.64
CA HIS A 326 5.59 -20.59 -19.46
C HIS A 326 4.78 -19.59 -18.65
N ARG A 327 3.46 -19.57 -18.85
CA ARG A 327 2.58 -18.70 -18.07
C ARG A 327 2.60 -19.06 -16.60
N GLU A 328 2.51 -20.35 -16.28
CA GLU A 328 2.56 -20.83 -14.90
C GLU A 328 3.90 -20.50 -14.25
N GLN A 329 5.01 -20.70 -14.98
CA GLN A 329 6.34 -20.32 -14.52
C GLN A 329 6.49 -18.81 -14.32
N ALA A 330 5.99 -17.98 -15.24
CA ALA A 330 6.04 -16.52 -15.13
C ALA A 330 5.21 -16.00 -13.95
N LEU A 331 4.04 -16.58 -13.72
CA LEU A 331 3.20 -16.27 -12.55
C LEU A 331 3.90 -16.69 -11.24
N MET A 332 4.43 -17.90 -11.18
CA MET A 332 5.16 -18.39 -10.03
C MET A 332 6.38 -17.50 -9.74
N LEU A 333 7.16 -17.15 -10.76
CA LEU A 333 8.33 -16.28 -10.63
C LEU A 333 7.94 -14.89 -10.13
N LEU A 334 6.83 -14.31 -10.62
CA LEU A 334 6.30 -13.05 -10.13
C LEU A 334 5.94 -13.12 -8.65
N VAL A 335 5.21 -14.17 -8.22
CA VAL A 335 4.81 -14.37 -6.82
C VAL A 335 6.03 -14.57 -5.92
N VAL A 336 6.97 -15.43 -6.32
CA VAL A 336 8.22 -15.67 -5.57
C VAL A 336 9.03 -14.39 -5.45
N THR A 337 9.14 -13.61 -6.52
CA THR A 337 9.88 -12.34 -6.50
C THR A 337 9.20 -11.29 -5.61
N LEU A 338 7.86 -11.25 -5.60
CA LEU A 338 7.09 -10.35 -4.73
C LEU A 338 7.28 -10.70 -3.26
N VAL A 339 7.22 -11.99 -2.92
CA VAL A 339 7.48 -12.48 -1.56
C VAL A 339 8.94 -12.21 -1.16
N ALA A 340 9.91 -12.55 -2.02
CA ALA A 340 11.33 -12.32 -1.77
C ALA A 340 11.65 -10.83 -1.58
N THR A 341 11.03 -9.95 -2.38
CA THR A 341 11.16 -8.49 -2.25
C THR A 341 10.59 -8.01 -0.93
N ALA A 342 9.38 -8.46 -0.56
CA ALA A 342 8.77 -8.08 0.72
C ALA A 342 9.63 -8.52 1.91
N LEU A 343 10.16 -9.75 1.87
CA LEU A 343 11.07 -10.27 2.89
C LEU A 343 12.39 -9.49 2.95
N LEU A 344 12.99 -9.15 1.81
CA LEU A 344 14.23 -8.37 1.75
C LEU A 344 14.04 -6.96 2.32
N VAL A 345 12.96 -6.27 1.94
CA VAL A 345 12.63 -4.94 2.46
C VAL A 345 12.36 -5.00 3.97
N ALA A 346 11.63 -6.01 4.44
CA ALA A 346 11.36 -6.21 5.86
C ALA A 346 12.65 -6.53 6.65
N ALA A 347 13.52 -7.40 6.12
CA ALA A 347 14.81 -7.73 6.72
C ALA A 347 15.76 -6.53 6.78
N LEU A 348 15.82 -5.73 5.71
CA LEU A 348 16.61 -4.50 5.66
C LEU A 348 16.07 -3.46 6.65
N ALA A 349 14.76 -3.25 6.70
CA ALA A 349 14.13 -2.35 7.66
C ALA A 349 14.42 -2.81 9.11
N LEU A 350 14.30 -4.11 9.38
CA LEU A 350 14.62 -4.70 10.67
C LEU A 350 16.11 -4.52 11.02
N ALA A 351 17.02 -4.78 10.07
CA ALA A 351 18.45 -4.59 10.25
C ALA A 351 18.81 -3.13 10.53
N LEU A 352 18.21 -2.17 9.81
CA LEU A 352 18.39 -0.73 10.04
C LEU A 352 17.84 -0.32 11.42
N VAL A 353 16.68 -0.83 11.83
CA VAL A 353 16.13 -0.61 13.18
C VAL A 353 17.05 -1.20 14.24
N GLN A 354 17.59 -2.40 14.03
CA GLN A 354 18.51 -3.06 14.96
C GLN A 354 19.86 -2.35 15.03
N LEU A 355 20.45 -1.94 13.90
CA LEU A 355 21.69 -1.17 13.85
C LEU A 355 21.52 0.18 14.54
N ARG A 356 20.37 0.84 14.32
CA ARG A 356 20.02 2.08 15.02
C ARG A 356 19.93 1.85 16.53
N ARG A 357 19.26 0.78 16.96
CA ARG A 357 19.06 0.45 18.38
C ARG A 357 20.34 -0.03 19.09
N LYS A 358 21.15 -0.87 18.44
CA LYS A 358 22.31 -1.55 19.04
C LYS A 358 23.62 -0.78 18.90
N VAL A 359 23.77 0.08 17.89
CA VAL A 359 25.05 0.76 17.58
C VAL A 359 24.88 2.27 17.58
N ILE A 360 24.06 2.83 16.69
CA ILE A 360 24.09 4.28 16.41
C ILE A 360 23.52 5.11 17.56
N ARG A 361 22.40 4.71 18.15
CA ARG A 361 21.86 5.37 19.36
C ARG A 361 22.84 5.25 20.55
N PRO A 362 23.40 4.06 20.87
CA PRO A 362 24.40 3.91 21.91
C PRO A 362 25.66 4.76 21.71
N PHE A 363 26.25 4.78 20.51
CA PHE A 363 27.42 5.62 20.23
C PHE A 363 27.10 7.12 20.33
N GLY A 364 25.94 7.55 19.80
CA GLY A 364 25.48 8.92 19.98
C GLY A 364 25.20 9.29 21.45
N LEU A 365 24.96 8.30 22.32
CA LEU A 365 24.87 8.47 23.77
C LEU A 365 26.26 8.57 24.40
N VAL A 366 27.22 7.72 23.99
CA VAL A 366 28.62 7.77 24.43
C VAL A 366 29.26 9.13 24.13
N THR A 367 29.14 9.64 22.90
CA THR A 367 29.70 10.95 22.51
C THR A 367 29.11 12.08 23.35
N ARG A 368 27.80 12.04 23.62
CA ARG A 368 27.11 13.00 24.49
C ARG A 368 27.56 12.88 25.95
N ILE A 369 27.79 11.66 26.45
CA ILE A 369 28.30 11.40 27.80
C ILE A 369 29.73 11.93 27.96
N ILE A 370 30.63 11.64 27.01
CA ILE A 370 32.02 12.13 27.02
C ILE A 370 32.06 13.65 26.92
N SER A 371 31.28 14.25 26.01
CA SER A 371 31.17 15.71 25.90
C SER A 371 30.59 16.35 27.16
N ALA A 372 29.60 15.70 27.80
CA ALA A 372 29.03 16.19 29.04
C ALA A 372 30.04 16.14 30.20
N ILE A 373 30.82 15.07 30.32
CA ILE A 373 31.91 14.95 31.30
C ILE A 373 32.98 16.03 31.05
N ALA A 374 33.41 16.20 29.78
CA ALA A 374 34.45 17.16 29.40
C ALA A 374 34.03 18.63 29.59
N HIS A 375 32.73 18.94 29.62
CA HIS A 375 32.20 20.30 29.79
C HIS A 375 31.54 20.50 31.17
N GLY A 376 31.77 19.58 32.12
CA GLY A 376 31.27 19.68 33.49
C GLY A 376 29.76 19.49 33.66
N THR A 377 29.04 19.03 32.64
CA THR A 377 27.59 18.81 32.67
C THR A 377 27.23 17.35 33.04
N THR A 378 26.00 17.11 33.49
CA THR A 378 25.51 15.80 33.97
C THR A 378 25.35 14.82 32.79
N PRO A 379 26.16 13.76 32.68
CA PRO A 379 26.02 12.83 31.57
C PRO A 379 24.77 11.96 31.72
N ALA A 380 24.11 11.66 30.60
CA ALA A 380 22.97 10.74 30.54
C ALA A 380 23.31 9.39 31.22
N ARG A 381 22.30 8.75 31.84
CA ARG A 381 22.48 7.48 32.58
C ARG A 381 23.11 6.42 31.67
N ILE A 382 24.38 6.07 31.92
CA ILE A 382 25.09 4.97 31.24
C ILE A 382 24.25 3.69 31.37
N PRO A 383 23.78 3.10 30.26
CA PRO A 383 23.01 1.86 30.30
C PRO A 383 23.85 0.74 30.90
N ALA A 384 23.37 0.13 31.99
CA ALA A 384 23.98 -1.06 32.59
C ALA A 384 23.35 -2.32 31.98
N GLY A 385 24.20 -3.26 31.53
CA GLY A 385 23.78 -4.60 31.07
C GLY A 385 22.95 -4.65 29.78
N ARG A 386 22.71 -3.52 29.09
CA ARG A 386 21.83 -3.46 27.91
C ARG A 386 22.53 -3.74 26.58
N HIS A 387 23.86 -3.65 26.58
CA HIS A 387 24.73 -3.89 25.42
C HIS A 387 25.84 -4.85 25.85
N GLN A 388 26.04 -5.94 25.09
CA GLN A 388 27.11 -6.92 25.27
C GLN A 388 28.16 -6.74 24.16
N GLY A 389 29.40 -7.19 24.38
CA GLY A 389 30.53 -6.94 23.47
C GLY A 389 31.08 -5.51 23.60
N GLU A 390 31.74 -5.01 22.55
CA GLU A 390 32.52 -3.76 22.55
C GLU A 390 31.76 -2.52 23.06
N VAL A 391 30.47 -2.37 22.71
CA VAL A 391 29.62 -1.26 23.18
C VAL A 391 29.36 -1.37 24.69
N GLY A 392 29.25 -2.59 25.20
CA GLY A 392 29.12 -2.88 26.63
C GLY A 392 30.40 -2.54 27.41
N ASP A 393 31.57 -2.84 26.83
CA ASP A 393 32.88 -2.58 27.44
C ASP A 393 33.17 -1.08 27.54
N VAL A 394 32.83 -0.30 26.51
CA VAL A 394 32.90 1.18 26.54
C VAL A 394 32.00 1.76 27.62
N PHE A 395 30.78 1.21 27.79
CA PHE A 395 29.89 1.62 28.88
C PHE A 395 30.34 1.12 30.26
N ALA A 396 31.13 0.05 30.35
CA ALA A 396 31.75 -0.41 31.60
C ALA A 396 32.90 0.51 32.02
N ALA A 397 33.77 0.91 31.09
CA ALA A 397 34.86 1.87 31.32
C ALA A 397 34.34 3.26 31.72
N LEU A 398 33.29 3.76 31.06
CA LEU A 398 32.62 5.00 31.45
C LEU A 398 31.95 4.92 32.83
N ARG A 399 31.62 3.72 33.32
CA ARG A 399 31.00 3.49 34.64
C ARG A 399 31.99 3.73 35.78
N VAL A 400 33.22 3.24 35.63
CA VAL A 400 34.33 3.49 36.57
C VAL A 400 34.64 4.99 36.70
N LEU A 401 34.60 5.73 35.58
CA LEU A 401 34.75 7.19 35.56
C LEU A 401 33.55 7.95 36.14
N LYS A 402 32.37 7.34 36.13
CA LYS A 402 31.11 7.95 36.60
C LYS A 402 30.90 7.73 38.09
N ASP A 403 31.29 6.59 38.66
CA ASP A 403 31.01 6.23 40.06
C ASP A 403 31.65 7.20 41.07
N SER A 404 32.79 7.82 40.72
CA SER A 404 33.40 8.90 41.50
C SER A 404 32.65 10.25 41.42
N SER A 405 31.70 10.41 40.48
CA SER A 405 30.91 11.64 40.25
C SER A 405 29.42 11.53 40.66
N VAL A 406 28.94 10.31 40.99
CA VAL A 406 27.50 9.99 41.14
C VAL A 406 26.90 10.34 42.49
N VAL A 407 27.67 10.24 43.58
CA VAL A 407 27.17 10.62 44.92
C VAL A 407 26.81 12.11 44.97
N ARG A 408 27.52 12.94 44.20
CA ARG A 408 27.29 14.40 44.15
C ARG A 408 26.13 14.81 43.23
N LYS A 409 25.88 14.07 42.14
CA LYS A 409 24.86 14.40 41.12
C LYS A 409 23.45 13.86 41.42
N ARG A 410 23.30 12.91 42.34
CA ARG A 410 21.98 12.34 42.72
C ARG A 410 21.08 13.41 43.37
N LEU A 411 21.67 14.21 44.27
CA LEU A 411 21.04 15.37 44.91
C LEU A 411 20.70 16.50 43.92
N GLU A 412 21.49 16.67 42.85
CA GLU A 412 21.22 17.68 41.82
C GLU A 412 20.07 17.30 40.88
N SER A 413 19.87 16.02 40.58
CA SER A 413 18.81 15.57 39.66
C SER A 413 17.40 15.64 40.27
N GLU A 414 17.26 15.38 41.57
CA GLU A 414 16.02 15.61 42.32
C GLU A 414 15.74 17.11 42.46
N ARG A 415 16.80 17.92 42.65
CA ARG A 415 16.72 19.38 42.60
C ARG A 415 16.23 19.86 41.23
N ASP A 416 16.72 19.32 40.13
CA ASP A 416 16.38 19.77 38.78
C ASP A 416 14.99 19.29 38.31
N ARG A 417 14.51 18.12 38.77
CA ARG A 417 13.13 17.65 38.55
C ARG A 417 12.10 18.55 39.23
N LEU A 418 12.41 19.01 40.45
CA LEU A 418 11.61 20.01 41.17
C LEU A 418 11.70 21.40 40.51
N ILE A 419 12.82 21.76 39.88
CA ILE A 419 12.97 23.01 39.10
C ILE A 419 12.13 22.98 37.82
N ALA A 420 12.06 21.85 37.12
CA ALA A 420 11.25 21.72 35.90
C ALA A 420 9.73 21.74 36.16
N ASP A 421 9.27 21.10 37.24
CA ASP A 421 7.88 21.21 37.74
C ASP A 421 7.58 22.64 38.24
N LEU A 422 8.59 23.37 38.72
CA LEU A 422 8.46 24.79 39.08
C LEU A 422 8.37 25.69 37.85
N ALA A 423 9.20 25.49 36.83
CA ALA A 423 9.24 26.31 35.62
C ALA A 423 7.94 26.23 34.80
N THR A 424 7.25 25.09 34.82
CA THR A 424 5.93 24.94 34.17
C THR A 424 4.77 25.52 35.00
N GLN A 425 5.02 25.92 36.24
CA GLN A 425 4.03 26.53 37.16
C GLN A 425 4.44 27.94 37.63
N ALA A 426 5.51 28.52 37.07
CA ALA A 426 6.11 29.80 37.45
C ALA A 426 5.54 30.96 36.63
N GLU A 427 4.25 30.94 36.37
CA GLU A 427 3.66 31.83 35.41
C GLU A 427 2.92 32.95 36.15
N THR A 428 3.40 34.18 36.01
CA THR A 428 2.94 35.48 36.57
C THR A 428 2.93 35.71 38.10
N ASP A 429 2.78 34.70 38.96
CA ASP A 429 2.70 34.91 40.42
C ASP A 429 4.07 35.07 41.10
N SER A 430 4.22 36.09 41.95
CA SER A 430 5.41 36.25 42.80
C SER A 430 5.37 35.26 43.97
N ARG A 431 6.47 34.51 44.16
CA ARG A 431 6.57 33.45 45.17
C ARG A 431 7.97 33.28 45.70
N TRP A 432 8.07 32.78 46.92
CA TRP A 432 9.33 32.32 47.53
C TRP A 432 9.08 31.01 48.27
N GLY A 433 10.13 30.23 48.49
CA GLY A 433 9.98 28.98 49.21
C GLY A 433 11.28 28.26 49.51
N LEU A 434 11.15 27.27 50.36
CA LEU A 434 12.19 26.34 50.75
C LEU A 434 11.82 24.97 50.21
N ARG A 435 12.82 24.28 49.69
CA ARG A 435 12.70 22.87 49.34
C ARG A 435 14.00 22.18 49.70
N GLY A 436 13.89 20.93 50.06
CA GLY A 436 15.05 20.13 50.39
C GLY A 436 14.80 18.67 50.06
N VAL A 437 15.91 17.97 49.96
CA VAL A 437 15.98 16.54 49.71
C VAL A 437 17.03 15.99 50.65
N GLU A 438 16.63 15.04 51.47
CA GLU A 438 17.52 14.27 52.33
C GLU A 438 17.60 12.86 51.75
N ASP A 439 18.81 12.44 51.35
CA ASP A 439 19.05 11.06 50.91
C ASP A 439 19.13 10.17 52.16
N LEU A 440 18.19 9.24 52.29
CA LEU A 440 18.16 8.26 53.39
C LEU A 440 19.05 7.03 53.11
N GLY A 441 19.67 6.96 51.93
CA GLY A 441 20.40 5.80 51.46
C GLY A 441 19.51 4.73 50.82
N ASN A 442 20.14 3.74 50.18
CA ASN A 442 19.46 2.62 49.49
C ASN A 442 18.40 3.03 48.46
N GLY A 443 18.48 4.25 47.93
CA GLY A 443 17.55 4.75 46.91
C GLY A 443 16.27 5.38 47.46
N TYR A 444 16.21 5.66 48.77
CA TYR A 444 15.13 6.41 49.39
C TYR A 444 15.55 7.84 49.70
N SER A 445 14.66 8.80 49.44
CA SER A 445 14.86 10.20 49.79
C SER A 445 13.63 10.76 50.49
N VAL A 446 13.83 11.62 51.48
CA VAL A 446 12.78 12.49 52.01
C VAL A 446 12.83 13.81 51.28
N VAL A 447 11.68 14.31 50.84
CA VAL A 447 11.54 15.60 50.15
C VAL A 447 10.60 16.50 50.94
N PHE A 448 10.91 17.79 51.03
CA PHE A 448 9.97 18.77 51.57
C PHE A 448 9.84 19.97 50.65
N ARG A 449 8.68 20.62 50.69
CA ARG A 449 8.44 21.90 50.01
C ARG A 449 7.52 22.77 50.84
N LEU A 450 8.02 23.96 51.18
CA LEU A 450 7.30 25.06 51.82
C LEU A 450 7.35 26.25 50.85
N GLU A 451 6.20 26.69 50.33
CA GLU A 451 6.15 27.78 49.34
C GLU A 451 5.04 28.77 49.68
N SER A 452 5.40 30.04 49.64
CA SER A 452 4.54 31.19 49.84
C SER A 452 4.34 31.95 48.53
N GLY A 453 3.13 32.43 48.28
CA GLY A 453 2.86 33.46 47.29
C GLY A 453 2.80 34.82 47.98
N PHE A 454 3.31 35.87 47.34
CA PHE A 454 3.23 37.23 47.85
C PHE A 454 2.86 38.21 46.74
N HIS A 455 2.22 39.31 47.10
CA HIS A 455 1.92 40.41 46.20
C HIS A 455 3.13 41.34 46.15
N ALA A 456 3.87 41.32 45.05
CA ALA A 456 5.05 42.18 44.88
C ALA A 456 4.74 43.68 44.95
N SER A 457 3.48 44.09 44.74
CA SER A 457 3.04 45.49 44.80
C SER A 457 2.90 46.05 46.21
N ASN A 458 2.64 45.23 47.22
CA ASN A 458 2.39 45.69 48.60
C ASN A 458 3.01 44.81 49.70
N GLY A 459 3.73 43.75 49.33
CA GLY A 459 4.42 42.86 50.26
C GLY A 459 3.52 41.91 51.06
N THR A 460 2.21 41.88 50.78
CA THR A 460 1.27 41.01 51.51
C THR A 460 1.29 39.56 51.00
N GLU A 461 0.96 38.63 51.87
CA GLU A 461 0.81 37.21 51.53
C GLU A 461 -0.42 36.97 50.63
N ALA A 462 -0.28 36.14 49.60
CA ALA A 462 -1.32 35.94 48.59
C ALA A 462 -2.37 34.85 48.96
N GLN A 463 -2.15 34.11 50.05
CA GLN A 463 -3.02 33.01 50.48
C GLN A 463 -3.46 33.12 51.96
N GLY A 464 -3.21 34.27 52.60
CA GLY A 464 -3.57 34.51 54.01
C GLY A 464 -2.87 33.60 55.02
N ARG A 465 -1.70 33.06 54.65
CA ARG A 465 -0.88 32.18 55.49
C ARG A 465 0.56 32.12 54.96
N LEU A 466 1.51 31.84 55.86
CA LEU A 466 2.95 31.82 55.56
C LEU A 466 3.33 30.91 54.39
N PHE A 467 2.85 29.65 54.33
CA PHE A 467 3.14 28.69 53.25
C PHE A 467 1.88 28.21 52.55
N GLY A 468 1.16 29.16 51.94
CA GLY A 468 -0.15 28.90 51.36
C GLY A 468 -0.17 28.23 49.99
N ARG A 469 0.96 28.14 49.27
CA ARG A 469 1.03 27.47 47.97
C ARG A 469 1.34 25.97 48.11
N TRP A 470 2.34 25.65 48.94
CA TRP A 470 2.76 24.27 49.21
C TRP A 470 3.27 24.17 50.64
N ALA A 471 2.86 23.12 51.35
CA ALA A 471 3.43 22.77 52.64
C ALA A 471 3.33 21.27 52.84
N TYR A 472 4.31 20.51 52.34
CA TYR A 472 4.30 19.05 52.43
C TYR A 472 5.68 18.45 52.70
N LEU A 473 5.64 17.25 53.26
CA LEU A 473 6.75 16.29 53.35
C LEU A 473 6.41 15.11 52.43
N GLY A 474 7.42 14.47 51.83
CA GLY A 474 7.22 13.29 51.01
C GLY A 474 8.37 12.30 51.12
N LEU A 475 8.07 11.04 50.80
CA LEU A 475 9.01 9.95 50.68
C LEU A 475 9.09 9.52 49.22
N VAL A 476 10.30 9.46 48.68
CA VAL A 476 10.60 9.07 47.31
C VAL A 476 11.42 7.79 47.34
N GLY A 477 11.14 6.87 46.43
CA GLY A 477 11.94 5.66 46.22
C GLY A 477 11.57 4.96 44.92
N ASP A 478 11.98 3.70 44.76
CA ASP A 478 11.62 2.88 43.60
C ASP A 478 10.10 2.65 43.47
N PHE A 479 9.37 2.80 44.58
CA PHE A 479 7.91 2.76 44.61
C PHE A 479 7.27 4.05 44.06
N GLY A 480 8.02 5.11 43.76
CA GLY A 480 7.49 6.40 43.33
C GLY A 480 7.60 7.45 44.42
N GLU A 481 6.53 8.21 44.65
CA GLU A 481 6.51 9.34 45.56
C GLU A 481 5.20 9.39 46.35
N LEU A 482 5.30 9.41 47.68
CA LEU A 482 4.18 9.64 48.58
C LEU A 482 4.36 10.98 49.29
N ARG A 483 3.40 11.90 49.17
CA ARG A 483 3.42 13.23 49.80
C ARG A 483 2.30 13.36 50.82
N ALA A 484 2.59 14.00 51.95
CA ALA A 484 1.64 14.35 52.99
C ALA A 484 1.71 15.85 53.30
N GLY A 485 0.57 16.54 53.29
CA GLY A 485 0.44 17.96 53.62
C GLY A 485 -0.44 18.74 52.65
N ARG A 486 -0.22 20.07 52.57
CA ARG A 486 -0.93 20.96 51.66
C ARG A 486 -0.29 20.94 50.27
N GLN A 487 -1.08 20.56 49.27
CA GLN A 487 -0.61 20.36 47.89
C GLN A 487 -1.76 20.47 46.87
N GLN A 488 -1.40 20.67 45.60
CA GLN A 488 -2.38 20.67 44.50
C GLN A 488 -2.97 19.29 44.23
N VAL A 489 -4.25 19.25 43.89
CA VAL A 489 -4.91 18.06 43.34
C VAL A 489 -4.33 17.70 41.96
N LEU A 490 -4.60 16.48 41.48
CA LEU A 490 -4.04 15.98 40.24
C LEU A 490 -4.58 16.72 39.02
N SER A 491 -5.85 17.13 39.01
CA SER A 491 -6.39 17.93 37.92
C SER A 491 -5.67 19.25 37.73
N ASP A 492 -5.46 20.03 38.78
CA ASP A 492 -4.73 21.30 38.67
C ASP A 492 -3.26 21.06 38.26
N SER A 493 -2.60 20.05 38.85
CA SER A 493 -1.19 19.79 38.56
C SER A 493 -0.91 19.11 37.21
N TRP A 494 -1.85 18.33 36.65
CA TRP A 494 -1.65 17.55 35.42
C TRP A 494 -2.52 18.03 34.25
N GLY A 495 -3.73 18.52 34.50
CA GLY A 495 -4.68 18.98 33.49
C GLY A 495 -4.30 20.28 32.79
N GLY A 496 -3.37 21.06 33.38
CA GLY A 496 -2.81 22.27 32.76
C GLY A 496 -2.16 22.06 31.39
N VAL A 497 -1.81 20.81 31.03
CA VAL A 497 -1.26 20.48 29.70
C VAL A 497 -2.17 20.92 28.54
N GLY A 498 -3.48 21.05 28.77
CA GLY A 498 -4.46 21.43 27.75
C GLY A 498 -4.48 22.90 27.36
N SER A 499 -3.62 23.74 27.95
CA SER A 499 -3.48 25.16 27.60
C SER A 499 -2.01 25.59 27.50
N PRO A 500 -1.64 26.45 26.54
CA PRO A 500 -0.30 27.06 26.50
C PRO A 500 -0.02 27.96 27.72
N PHE A 501 -1.06 28.47 28.38
CA PHE A 501 -0.96 29.27 29.61
C PHE A 501 -0.99 28.43 30.89
N GLY A 502 -1.16 27.11 30.76
CA GLY A 502 -1.29 26.21 31.91
C GLY A 502 -2.45 26.60 32.83
N THR A 503 -2.20 26.53 34.14
CA THR A 503 -3.16 26.89 35.21
C THR A 503 -2.90 28.28 35.82
N SER A 504 -2.12 29.14 35.14
CA SER A 504 -1.85 30.53 35.57
C SER A 504 -2.09 31.53 34.42
N TRP A 505 -1.57 32.76 34.51
CA TRP A 505 -1.80 33.88 33.57
C TRP A 505 -3.18 34.54 33.69
N GLY A 506 -3.63 34.80 34.92
CA GLY A 506 -4.86 35.57 35.14
C GLY A 506 -6.06 34.99 34.38
N GLY A 507 -6.74 35.82 33.58
CA GLY A 507 -7.91 35.42 32.80
C GLY A 507 -7.65 34.46 31.64
N ALA A 508 -6.40 34.30 31.19
CA ALA A 508 -6.01 33.32 30.16
C ALA A 508 -5.80 31.89 30.71
N SER A 509 -5.78 31.74 32.04
CA SER A 509 -5.59 30.45 32.71
C SER A 509 -6.70 29.46 32.37
N ALA A 510 -6.33 28.19 32.13
CA ALA A 510 -7.29 27.09 32.00
C ALA A 510 -8.13 26.88 33.28
N SER A 511 -7.66 27.39 34.42
CA SER A 511 -8.35 27.32 35.72
C SER A 511 -9.61 28.15 35.80
N VAL A 512 -9.75 29.15 34.94
CA VAL A 512 -10.94 30.01 34.89
C VAL A 512 -12.17 29.24 34.40
N THR A 513 -11.97 28.23 33.54
CA THR A 513 -13.08 27.45 32.95
C THR A 513 -13.14 26.00 33.42
N SER A 514 -12.01 25.41 33.84
CA SER A 514 -11.91 23.97 34.14
C SER A 514 -12.30 23.57 35.58
N GLY A 515 -12.80 24.51 36.37
CA GLY A 515 -13.26 24.26 37.75
C GLY A 515 -12.13 24.14 38.79
N TYR A 516 -10.85 24.31 38.41
CA TYR A 516 -9.72 24.28 39.36
C TYR A 516 -9.82 25.39 40.42
N ASN A 517 -10.26 26.59 40.01
CA ASN A 517 -10.37 27.76 40.86
C ASN A 517 -11.76 27.98 41.46
N ASP A 518 -12.73 27.10 41.16
CA ASP A 518 -14.09 27.21 41.73
C ASP A 518 -14.06 26.94 43.26
N GLY A 519 -12.98 26.35 43.76
CA GLY A 519 -12.69 26.24 45.18
C GLY A 519 -13.16 24.92 45.79
N ASP A 520 -14.09 24.19 45.18
CA ASP A 520 -14.63 22.93 45.73
C ASP A 520 -13.58 21.86 46.08
N PHE A 521 -12.44 21.83 45.37
CA PHE A 521 -11.37 20.86 45.58
C PHE A 521 -10.17 21.45 46.34
N GLY A 522 -10.44 22.47 47.17
CA GLY A 522 -9.46 23.30 47.84
C GLY A 522 -9.24 24.63 47.12
N ASN A 523 -8.89 25.67 47.86
CA ASN A 523 -8.73 27.02 47.31
C ASN A 523 -7.63 27.06 46.23
N GLY A 524 -8.00 27.39 44.99
CA GLY A 524 -7.13 27.35 43.82
C GLY A 524 -6.54 25.96 43.53
N GLY A 525 -7.35 24.90 43.72
CA GLY A 525 -6.95 23.50 43.51
C GLY A 525 -6.00 22.93 44.56
N ARG A 526 -5.78 23.64 45.69
CA ARG A 526 -4.86 23.24 46.76
C ARG A 526 -5.61 22.70 47.97
N ALA A 527 -5.51 21.41 48.18
CA ALA A 527 -6.14 20.73 49.31
C ALA A 527 -5.20 20.71 50.52
N ASN A 528 -5.73 21.01 51.71
CA ASN A 528 -5.05 20.78 52.99
C ASN A 528 -5.13 19.31 53.40
N ASN A 529 -4.33 18.91 54.39
CA ASN A 529 -4.39 17.58 55.01
C ASN A 529 -4.48 16.44 53.98
N ALA A 530 -3.66 16.50 52.92
CA ALA A 530 -3.76 15.62 51.77
C ALA A 530 -2.59 14.63 51.70
N PHE A 531 -2.91 13.37 51.45
CA PHE A 531 -1.96 12.36 51.00
C PHE A 531 -2.10 12.18 49.50
N ILE A 532 -1.00 12.29 48.75
CA ILE A 532 -0.99 12.04 47.32
C ILE A 532 0.16 11.09 47.01
N TYR A 533 -0.19 9.93 46.45
CA TYR A 533 0.76 8.97 45.91
C TYR A 533 0.85 9.13 44.40
N ARG A 534 2.08 9.15 43.89
CA ARG A 534 2.42 9.16 42.47
C ARG A 534 3.34 7.99 42.23
N THR A 535 2.95 7.10 41.34
CA THR A 535 3.76 5.98 40.91
C THR A 535 5.06 6.44 40.23
N PRO A 536 6.05 5.55 40.02
CA PRO A 536 7.15 5.80 39.10
C PRO A 536 6.62 6.09 37.69
N VAL A 537 7.50 6.57 36.80
CA VAL A 537 7.16 6.71 35.38
C VAL A 537 7.53 5.42 34.66
N TRP A 538 6.57 4.76 33.99
CA TRP A 538 6.82 3.55 33.18
C TRP A 538 6.46 3.82 31.72
N SER A 539 7.46 3.75 30.83
CA SER A 539 7.24 3.96 29.39
C SER A 539 6.44 5.24 29.07
N GLY A 540 6.74 6.35 29.76
CA GLY A 540 6.05 7.63 29.63
C GLY A 540 4.77 7.79 30.45
N TRP A 541 4.20 6.71 30.99
CA TRP A 541 2.99 6.73 31.81
C TRP A 541 3.28 7.01 33.28
N GLN A 542 2.36 7.70 33.95
CA GLN A 542 2.35 7.89 35.40
C GLN A 542 0.92 7.99 35.94
N ALA A 543 0.63 7.26 37.02
CA ALA A 543 -0.64 7.31 37.72
C ALA A 543 -0.50 8.01 39.08
N GLY A 544 -1.61 8.57 39.55
CA GLY A 544 -1.66 9.25 40.82
C GLY A 544 -3.01 9.02 41.50
N LEU A 545 -2.97 8.92 42.82
CA LEU A 545 -4.14 8.84 43.67
C LEU A 545 -3.89 9.67 44.92
N GLY A 546 -4.90 10.39 45.38
CA GLY A 546 -4.80 11.20 46.57
C GLY A 546 -6.12 11.37 47.29
N TYR A 547 -6.00 11.69 48.56
CA TYR A 547 -7.10 11.92 49.46
C TYR A 547 -6.77 13.07 50.41
N SER A 548 -7.69 14.02 50.54
CA SER A 548 -7.67 15.09 51.53
C SER A 548 -8.74 14.83 52.58
N PHE A 549 -8.32 14.84 53.85
CA PHE A 549 -9.21 14.72 55.00
C PHE A 549 -10.01 16.00 55.26
N GLU A 550 -9.52 17.14 54.77
CA GLU A 550 -10.07 18.47 55.02
C GLU A 550 -9.49 19.45 54.01
N ALA A 551 -10.18 19.69 52.89
CA ALA A 551 -9.61 20.45 51.78
C ALA A 551 -9.49 21.97 52.07
N HIS A 552 -10.30 22.51 53.00
CA HIS A 552 -10.49 23.95 53.20
C HIS A 552 -10.04 24.51 54.55
N ASP A 553 -9.58 23.68 55.49
CA ASP A 553 -8.97 24.10 56.76
C ASP A 553 -9.89 24.94 57.66
N ASN A 554 -10.72 24.25 58.43
CA ASN A 554 -11.54 24.77 59.52
C ASN A 554 -10.93 24.48 60.91
N ASN A 555 -9.80 23.76 60.98
CA ASN A 555 -8.97 23.51 62.16
C ASN A 555 -9.72 22.80 63.31
N LYS A 556 -10.71 21.95 62.99
CA LYS A 556 -11.49 21.17 63.96
C LYS A 556 -11.13 19.68 63.89
N PHE A 557 -11.29 18.95 64.99
CA PHE A 557 -11.17 17.49 64.98
C PHE A 557 -12.56 16.87 64.73
N ALA A 558 -12.89 16.55 63.47
CA ALA A 558 -14.12 15.83 63.12
C ALA A 558 -14.00 15.15 61.74
N THR A 559 -14.31 13.85 61.61
CA THR A 559 -14.11 13.12 60.35
C THR A 559 -15.25 13.28 59.33
N ALA A 560 -16.47 13.65 59.77
CA ALA A 560 -17.66 13.79 58.93
C ALA A 560 -18.04 15.25 58.58
N ASN A 561 -17.60 16.20 59.39
CA ASN A 561 -17.95 17.62 59.27
C ASN A 561 -16.86 18.41 58.54
N HIS A 562 -16.18 17.79 57.56
CA HIS A 562 -15.15 18.41 56.73
C HIS A 562 -15.37 18.09 55.25
N ASP A 563 -14.95 19.02 54.39
CA ASP A 563 -14.79 18.78 52.96
C ASP A 563 -13.65 17.80 52.72
N ARG A 564 -13.98 16.59 52.26
CA ARG A 564 -12.98 15.57 51.91
C ARG A 564 -12.91 15.44 50.40
N VAL A 565 -11.70 15.37 49.87
CA VAL A 565 -11.49 15.36 48.41
C VAL A 565 -10.70 14.12 48.01
N TRP A 566 -11.26 13.33 47.10
CA TRP A 566 -10.52 12.34 46.33
C TRP A 566 -9.99 12.97 45.05
N THR A 567 -8.75 12.67 44.69
CA THR A 567 -8.16 13.06 43.40
C THR A 567 -7.45 11.85 42.79
N ALA A 568 -7.71 11.58 41.52
CA ALA A 568 -7.08 10.50 40.78
C ALA A 568 -6.65 11.00 39.41
N GLY A 569 -5.60 10.41 38.84
CA GLY A 569 -5.17 10.80 37.52
C GLY A 569 -4.28 9.77 36.84
N LEU A 570 -4.23 9.87 35.52
CA LEU A 570 -3.30 9.19 34.65
C LEU A 570 -2.72 10.21 33.68
N ARG A 571 -1.40 10.25 33.53
CA ARG A 571 -0.72 11.09 32.54
C ARG A 571 0.24 10.27 31.68
N TYR A 572 0.40 10.69 30.44
CA TYR A 572 1.43 10.18 29.53
C TYR A 572 2.30 11.33 29.05
N ARG A 573 3.62 11.15 29.09
CA ARG A 573 4.60 12.09 28.53
C ARG A 573 5.75 11.29 27.92
N ASP A 574 5.79 11.24 26.60
CA ASP A 574 6.94 10.71 25.87
C ASP A 574 7.05 11.38 24.50
N GLY A 575 8.28 11.78 24.15
CA GLY A 575 8.56 12.55 22.93
C GLY A 575 7.65 13.79 22.79
N PRO A 576 7.01 14.00 21.63
CA PRO A 576 6.22 15.19 21.35
C PRO A 576 4.84 15.21 22.04
N LEU A 577 4.36 14.08 22.59
CA LEU A 577 3.02 13.94 23.11
C LEU A 577 2.98 14.05 24.64
N SER A 578 2.08 14.87 25.17
CA SER A 578 1.76 14.96 26.60
C SER A 578 0.24 14.92 26.80
N THR A 579 -0.26 14.02 27.65
CA THR A 579 -1.69 13.90 27.96
C THR A 579 -1.95 13.74 29.46
N ALA A 580 -3.15 14.10 29.89
CA ALA A 580 -3.65 13.90 31.23
C ALA A 580 -5.15 13.57 31.22
N LEU A 581 -5.53 12.61 32.07
CA LEU A 581 -6.90 12.28 32.45
C LEU A 581 -6.98 12.39 33.97
N THR A 582 -7.85 13.23 34.50
CA THR A 582 -7.94 13.47 35.95
C THR A 582 -9.38 13.48 36.42
N TYR A 583 -9.59 13.05 37.66
CA TYR A 583 -10.89 12.97 38.29
C TYR A 583 -10.81 13.42 39.75
N GLU A 584 -11.68 14.35 40.15
CA GLU A 584 -11.88 14.75 41.53
C GLU A 584 -13.30 14.49 42.00
N HIS A 585 -13.40 14.20 43.29
CA HIS A 585 -14.67 14.07 43.97
C HIS A 585 -14.62 14.69 45.37
N LEU A 586 -15.49 15.68 45.59
CA LEU A 586 -15.73 16.29 46.88
C LEU A 586 -16.86 15.54 47.60
N ASN A 587 -16.56 15.10 48.82
CA ASN A 587 -17.52 14.71 49.85
C ASN A 587 -17.68 15.89 50.80
N PRO A 588 -18.82 16.59 50.80
CA PRO A 588 -18.98 17.84 51.50
C PRO A 588 -19.00 17.64 53.03
N ASP A 589 -18.68 18.72 53.73
CA ASP A 589 -18.95 18.89 55.15
C ASP A 589 -20.47 18.71 55.44
N ALA A 590 -20.79 17.66 56.20
CA ALA A 590 -22.18 17.33 56.55
C ALA A 590 -22.86 18.38 57.46
N SER A 591 -22.08 19.25 58.11
CA SER A 591 -22.59 20.33 58.95
C SER A 591 -23.03 21.57 58.17
N VAL A 592 -22.76 21.63 56.85
CA VAL A 592 -23.17 22.72 55.96
C VAL A 592 -24.41 22.30 55.16
N PRO A 593 -25.62 22.76 55.52
CA PRO A 593 -26.84 22.38 54.82
C PRO A 593 -26.81 22.77 53.34
N GLY A 594 -27.26 21.87 52.47
CA GLY A 594 -27.40 22.13 51.03
C GLY A 594 -26.11 22.01 50.21
N LYS A 595 -24.96 21.72 50.83
CA LYS A 595 -23.72 21.48 50.11
C LYS A 595 -23.76 20.12 49.38
N LEU A 596 -23.50 20.15 48.08
CA LEU A 596 -23.61 19.02 47.18
C LEU A 596 -22.26 18.29 47.00
N ASN A 597 -22.35 17.01 46.67
CA ASN A 597 -21.23 16.23 46.17
C ASN A 597 -20.77 16.77 44.79
N SER A 598 -19.62 17.43 44.77
CA SER A 598 -19.01 17.98 43.55
C SER A 598 -18.07 16.97 42.90
N ARG A 599 -18.01 16.97 41.56
CA ARG A 599 -17.17 16.07 40.78
C ARG A 599 -16.60 16.78 39.56
N ASN A 600 -15.34 16.52 39.24
CA ASN A 600 -14.68 17.06 38.07
C ASN A 600 -13.99 15.96 37.30
N LEU A 601 -14.26 15.82 36.01
CA LEU A 601 -13.54 14.92 35.10
C LEU A 601 -12.89 15.77 34.03
N GLN A 602 -11.60 15.53 33.74
CA GLN A 602 -10.89 16.30 32.72
C GLN A 602 -10.01 15.43 31.85
N VAL A 603 -9.91 15.83 30.59
CA VAL A 603 -9.02 15.26 29.59
C VAL A 603 -8.25 16.40 28.95
N ALA A 604 -6.94 16.29 28.90
CA ALA A 604 -6.08 17.31 28.32
C ALA A 604 -4.95 16.66 27.51
N ALA A 605 -4.56 17.32 26.42
CA ALA A 605 -3.50 16.86 25.54
C ALA A 605 -2.72 18.05 24.96
N ALA A 606 -1.44 17.82 24.70
CA ALA A 606 -0.60 18.70 23.92
C ALA A 606 0.34 17.88 23.01
N TYR A 607 0.59 18.41 21.82
CA TYR A 607 1.53 17.83 20.86
C TYR A 607 2.51 18.89 20.36
N ASP A 608 3.79 18.58 20.44
CA ASP A 608 4.90 19.44 20.01
C ASP A 608 5.37 19.06 18.60
N PHE A 609 5.21 19.97 17.64
CA PHE A 609 5.61 19.77 16.23
C PHE A 609 6.99 20.39 15.93
N ASP A 610 7.78 20.74 16.94
CA ASP A 610 9.01 21.54 16.87
C ASP A 610 8.78 23.00 16.44
N VAL A 611 7.93 23.25 15.43
CA VAL A 611 7.60 24.59 14.91
C VAL A 611 6.47 25.28 15.68
N LEU A 612 5.60 24.50 16.31
CA LEU A 612 4.50 24.97 17.16
C LEU A 612 4.05 23.84 18.07
N LYS A 613 3.41 24.20 19.19
CA LYS A 613 2.82 23.27 20.13
C LYS A 613 1.32 23.51 20.22
N LEU A 614 0.53 22.49 19.90
CA LEU A 614 -0.92 22.54 20.04
C LEU A 614 -1.35 21.99 21.39
N HIS A 615 -2.39 22.61 21.97
CA HIS A 615 -2.96 22.28 23.26
C HIS A 615 -4.48 22.17 23.14
N ALA A 616 -5.06 21.17 23.80
CA ALA A 616 -6.51 21.03 23.91
C ALA A 616 -6.90 20.40 25.25
N GLY A 617 -8.03 20.84 25.80
CA GLY A 617 -8.57 20.37 27.06
C GLY A 617 -10.10 20.36 27.07
N TYR A 618 -10.66 19.38 27.77
CA TYR A 618 -12.09 19.24 28.05
C TYR A 618 -12.28 18.96 29.55
N GLY A 619 -13.29 19.59 30.15
CA GLY A 619 -13.69 19.36 31.53
C GLY A 619 -15.20 19.16 31.69
N ASN A 620 -15.59 18.32 32.64
CA ASN A 620 -16.97 18.12 33.09
C ASN A 620 -17.04 18.30 34.60
N LEU A 621 -17.44 19.50 35.02
CA LEU A 621 -17.68 19.82 36.43
C LEU A 621 -19.17 19.63 36.75
N ARG A 622 -19.47 18.98 37.87
CA ARG A 622 -20.84 18.71 38.32
C ARG A 622 -21.04 19.18 39.75
N ASN A 623 -22.18 19.81 39.99
CA ASN A 623 -22.60 20.36 41.27
C ASN A 623 -21.55 21.24 41.99
N PRO A 624 -20.91 22.22 41.31
CA PRO A 624 -20.11 23.25 41.96
C PRO A 624 -20.85 23.94 43.11
N ASN A 625 -20.22 23.99 44.29
CA ASN A 625 -20.79 24.65 45.47
C ASN A 625 -20.28 26.08 45.64
N ILE A 626 -19.04 26.33 45.23
CA ILE A 626 -18.34 27.61 45.40
C ILE A 626 -17.87 28.12 44.02
N GLY A 627 -17.56 29.41 43.94
CA GLY A 627 -16.93 30.03 42.78
C GLY A 627 -17.91 30.44 41.68
N PRO A 628 -17.40 30.85 40.51
CA PRO A 628 -18.19 31.43 39.42
C PRO A 628 -19.20 30.44 38.81
N SER A 629 -19.01 29.14 39.03
CA SER A 629 -19.92 28.09 38.57
C SER A 629 -20.96 27.66 39.61
N ALA A 630 -20.94 28.21 40.83
CA ALA A 630 -21.76 27.75 41.95
C ALA A 630 -23.26 27.63 41.60
N GLY A 631 -23.89 26.55 42.05
CA GLY A 631 -25.31 26.28 41.85
C GLY A 631 -25.68 25.74 40.46
N VAL A 632 -24.73 25.63 39.53
CA VAL A 632 -24.96 25.02 38.21
C VAL A 632 -24.89 23.50 38.32
N ARG A 633 -25.88 22.77 37.78
CA ARG A 633 -25.87 21.28 37.85
C ARG A 633 -24.68 20.63 37.15
N ARG A 634 -24.30 21.17 35.98
CA ARG A 634 -23.23 20.63 35.13
C ARG A 634 -22.63 21.75 34.30
N VAL A 635 -21.30 21.84 34.26
CA VAL A 635 -20.53 22.75 33.42
C VAL A 635 -19.61 21.92 32.53
N ASN A 636 -19.69 22.11 31.22
CA ASN A 636 -18.70 21.57 30.29
C ASN A 636 -17.72 22.69 29.94
N SER A 637 -16.43 22.44 30.10
CA SER A 637 -15.37 23.36 29.71
C SER A 637 -14.57 22.85 28.53
N PHE A 638 -14.16 23.77 27.67
CA PHE A 638 -13.29 23.52 26.53
C PHE A 638 -12.18 24.55 26.53
N VAL A 639 -10.95 24.09 26.35
CA VAL A 639 -9.76 24.92 26.21
C VAL A 639 -9.01 24.46 24.97
N THR A 640 -8.56 25.40 24.15
CA THR A 640 -7.67 25.11 23.03
C THR A 640 -6.67 26.23 22.89
N GLY A 641 -5.46 25.92 22.45
CA GLY A 641 -4.45 26.94 22.27
C GLY A 641 -3.22 26.45 21.54
N VAL A 642 -2.36 27.40 21.23
CA VAL A 642 -1.10 27.19 20.52
C VAL A 642 0.01 27.99 21.19
N GLY A 643 1.19 27.37 21.28
CA GLY A 643 2.44 28.06 21.57
C GLY A 643 3.36 27.99 20.35
N VAL A 644 3.84 29.13 19.87
CA VAL A 644 4.74 29.21 18.71
C VAL A 644 6.08 29.78 19.16
N PRO A 645 7.18 29.00 19.14
CA PRO A 645 8.52 29.56 19.32
C PRO A 645 8.87 30.44 18.10
N ILE A 646 9.14 31.71 18.31
CA ILE A 646 9.59 32.62 17.24
C ILE A 646 11.08 32.43 16.97
N ASN A 647 11.85 32.26 18.05
CA ASN A 647 13.28 32.01 18.03
C ASN A 647 13.69 31.30 19.35
N GLY A 648 14.99 31.09 19.56
CA GLY A 648 15.51 30.39 20.73
C GLY A 648 15.26 31.07 22.09
N SER A 649 14.75 32.30 22.12
CA SER A 649 14.46 33.04 23.35
C SER A 649 13.05 33.64 23.41
N SER A 650 12.21 33.45 22.39
CA SER A 650 10.90 34.13 22.31
C SER A 650 9.79 33.19 21.87
N LYS A 651 8.61 33.30 22.47
CA LYS A 651 7.42 32.53 22.10
C LYS A 651 6.14 33.37 22.17
N VAL A 652 5.21 33.10 21.27
CA VAL A 652 3.83 33.61 21.29
C VAL A 652 2.91 32.51 21.78
N LEU A 653 1.98 32.85 22.66
CA LEU A 653 0.95 31.96 23.18
C LEU A 653 -0.42 32.52 22.80
N ALA A 654 -1.32 31.67 22.34
CA ALA A 654 -2.72 32.05 22.13
C ALA A 654 -3.64 30.94 22.61
N ALA A 655 -4.70 31.29 23.33
CA ALA A 655 -5.69 30.32 23.79
C ALA A 655 -7.10 30.89 23.75
N TYR A 656 -8.07 30.00 23.56
CA TYR A 656 -9.49 30.25 23.71
C TYR A 656 -10.07 29.25 24.69
N GLN A 657 -10.95 29.71 25.56
CA GLN A 657 -11.62 28.89 26.55
C GLN A 657 -13.10 29.23 26.72
N ARG A 658 -13.91 28.22 27.01
CA ARG A 658 -15.35 28.37 27.22
C ARG A 658 -15.89 27.36 28.21
N ALA A 659 -16.72 27.81 29.14
CA ALA A 659 -17.53 26.98 30.04
C ALA A 659 -19.02 27.20 29.74
N THR A 660 -19.74 26.13 29.40
CA THR A 660 -21.10 26.23 28.81
C THR A 660 -22.11 26.83 29.79
N SER A 661 -22.35 26.16 30.91
CA SER A 661 -23.51 26.43 31.75
C SER A 661 -23.25 27.54 32.79
N SER A 662 -21.98 27.83 33.08
CA SER A 662 -21.56 29.00 33.85
C SER A 662 -21.36 30.26 32.98
N HIS A 663 -21.55 30.16 31.66
CA HIS A 663 -21.45 31.28 30.70
C HIS A 663 -20.11 32.01 30.74
N ILE A 664 -19.03 31.27 31.01
CA ILE A 664 -17.66 31.81 31.01
C ILE A 664 -17.10 31.63 29.61
N LYS A 665 -16.54 32.67 29.03
CA LYS A 665 -15.77 32.59 27.79
C LYS A 665 -14.58 33.53 27.88
N GLY A 666 -13.45 33.13 27.32
CA GLY A 666 -12.30 34.00 27.31
C GLY A 666 -11.26 33.62 26.28
N TRP A 667 -10.37 34.55 26.01
CA TRP A 667 -9.22 34.35 25.16
C TRP A 667 -8.02 35.06 25.77
N GLY A 668 -6.82 34.56 25.45
CA GLY A 668 -5.56 35.16 25.86
C GLY A 668 -4.56 35.14 24.71
N LEU A 669 -3.82 36.23 24.56
CA LEU A 669 -2.67 36.37 23.69
C LEU A 669 -1.47 36.79 24.54
N GLY A 670 -0.43 35.96 24.54
CA GLY A 670 0.77 36.14 25.34
C GLY A 670 2.01 36.20 24.47
N TYR A 671 3.00 36.94 24.93
CA TYR A 671 4.35 36.95 24.39
C TYR A 671 5.34 36.83 25.54
N GLU A 672 6.33 35.95 25.40
CA GLU A 672 7.44 35.81 26.35
C GLU A 672 8.76 35.95 25.62
N HIS A 673 9.72 36.62 26.26
CA HIS A 673 11.09 36.78 25.81
C HIS A 673 12.08 36.56 26.94
N ASP A 674 12.85 35.49 26.87
CA ASP A 674 13.88 35.13 27.83
C ASP A 674 15.14 35.97 27.61
N LEU A 675 15.47 36.83 28.58
CA LEU A 675 16.74 37.58 28.61
C LEU A 675 17.89 36.70 29.13
N SER A 676 17.56 35.72 29.98
CA SER A 676 18.46 34.70 30.48
C SER A 676 17.68 33.47 30.92
N LYS A 677 18.38 32.43 31.39
CA LYS A 677 17.75 31.25 32.02
C LYS A 677 16.89 31.59 33.25
N ARG A 678 17.05 32.79 33.82
CA ARG A 678 16.43 33.21 35.08
C ARG A 678 15.51 34.43 34.91
N THR A 679 15.76 35.26 33.90
CA THR A 679 15.04 36.53 33.72
C THR A 679 14.33 36.53 32.37
N ASN A 680 13.02 36.82 32.37
CA ASN A 680 12.25 37.00 31.15
C ASN A 680 11.30 38.20 31.24
N ILE A 681 10.98 38.77 30.09
CA ILE A 681 9.92 39.78 29.92
C ILE A 681 8.72 39.08 29.30
N TYR A 682 7.54 39.47 29.73
CA TYR A 682 6.30 38.97 29.16
C TYR A 682 5.25 40.05 28.97
N ALA A 683 4.37 39.84 28.01
CA ALA A 683 3.16 40.61 27.80
C ALA A 683 1.96 39.66 27.67
N LEU A 684 0.83 40.05 28.24
CA LEU A 684 -0.45 39.36 28.14
C LEU A 684 -1.53 40.36 27.76
N LEU A 685 -2.38 39.98 26.82
CA LEU A 685 -3.67 40.59 26.57
C LEU A 685 -4.71 39.50 26.66
N ASP A 686 -5.64 39.61 27.59
CA ASP A 686 -6.70 38.62 27.77
C ASP A 686 -8.05 39.26 28.04
N ARG A 687 -9.11 38.53 27.69
CA ARG A 687 -10.48 38.91 27.99
C ARG A 687 -11.21 37.71 28.55
N VAL A 688 -11.90 37.91 29.66
CA VAL A 688 -12.83 36.95 30.25
C VAL A 688 -14.19 37.61 30.43
N ASP A 689 -15.21 36.97 29.87
CA ASP A 689 -16.60 37.33 30.06
C ASP A 689 -17.24 36.28 30.98
N HIS A 690 -17.90 36.73 32.05
CA HIS A 690 -18.71 35.92 32.95
C HIS A 690 -20.06 36.62 33.15
N ARG A 691 -21.15 36.05 32.61
CA ARG A 691 -22.49 36.65 32.64
C ARG A 691 -22.47 38.12 32.16
N GLU A 692 -22.78 39.08 33.02
CA GLU A 692 -22.80 40.52 32.73
C GLU A 692 -21.44 41.20 33.00
N SER A 693 -20.45 40.47 33.52
CA SER A 693 -19.11 40.97 33.78
C SER A 693 -18.19 40.73 32.59
N HIS A 694 -17.49 41.78 32.17
CA HIS A 694 -16.49 41.76 31.13
C HIS A 694 -15.18 42.30 31.69
N THR A 695 -14.15 41.45 31.75
CA THR A 695 -12.81 41.86 32.17
C THR A 695 -11.88 41.76 30.98
N LEU A 696 -11.36 42.90 30.52
CA LEU A 696 -10.24 42.98 29.58
C LEU A 696 -9.01 43.38 30.39
N GLN A 697 -7.97 42.56 30.34
CA GLN A 697 -6.74 42.77 31.07
C GLN A 697 -5.57 42.86 30.11
N SER A 698 -4.69 43.84 30.35
CA SER A 698 -3.37 43.91 29.73
C SER A 698 -2.31 43.90 30.83
N VAL A 699 -1.29 43.06 30.66
CA VAL A 699 -0.19 42.92 31.60
C VAL A 699 1.10 42.99 30.83
N VAL A 700 2.05 43.78 31.30
CA VAL A 700 3.45 43.71 30.90
C VAL A 700 4.26 43.52 32.17
N GLY A 701 5.15 42.55 32.17
CA GLY A 701 5.91 42.20 33.36
C GLY A 701 7.32 41.76 33.06
N LEU A 702 8.18 41.95 34.06
CA LEU A 702 9.49 41.33 34.15
C LEU A 702 9.41 40.26 35.23
N ARG A 703 9.96 39.09 34.95
CA ARG A 703 9.98 37.96 35.89
C ARG A 703 11.41 37.49 36.08
N HIS A 704 11.77 37.26 37.35
CA HIS A 704 13.10 36.82 37.74
C HIS A 704 13.01 35.60 38.67
N HIS A 705 13.79 34.56 38.37
CA HIS A 705 13.92 33.33 39.14
C HIS A 705 15.30 33.26 39.81
N PHE A 706 15.37 32.95 41.10
CA PHE A 706 16.62 32.88 41.87
C PHE A 706 17.02 31.46 42.27
#